data_AF-A0A6C2UG62-F1
#
_entry.id   AF-A0A6C2UG62-F1
#
_cell.length_a   1.000
_cell.length_b   1.000
_cell.length_c   1.000
_cell.angle_alpha   90.00
_cell.angle_beta   90.00
_cell.angle_gamma   90.00
#
_symmetry.space_group_name_H-M   'P 1'
#
loop_
_entity.id
_entity.type
_entity.pdbx_description
1 polymer ?
#
loop_
_entity_poly.entity_id
_entity_poly.type
_entity_poly.pdbx_seq_one_letter_code
_entity_poly.pdbx_strand_id
1 'polypeptide(L)'
;MKKAWIVVSLFAWAIAPISSMAVGIATSMLPEGDVGLPYSATLSATNGTPPYSWEWRTYDMEAPYIETSQPNSFAETGVARGWQGYSYNSWTLAIPFDFPCFGGSYSSCQVDNYGRIGFDPDPYDDVDSYYYPKVTALGDSLITMDGDIYVDAQATYVTIRWEGVYEYYTDEYGNPYPVAFSVTLADDGTITMKYGNGNARGVRIYIREGNRPLAYYVRSPFSYSGSMDNVPDIVFSPIARDARVAGLSLTSSGLISGVPTVGFSNEVWVGVTDASGETDYRPIELVVFDDRDADGMLDVWEERIFSRNFEDAIASIYDVQREDNFDGDEFSNIEEFLLGLDPVTPDGDPLDTVQEGVELISKALTNDVDSVYFSLIDRCFMVAVDADPANYEARIYRAFSRLMNLVNDDELRAWLGEFGGALSFDFKLSGEFDINNIPLADDVVDRICSNALPAIDASYADLAFIPADWTGTAEISTNYFPVDETVYVDAADVAAAMSMLRLARAAALMARSQSANVDFEKLVLPMDGPLASVTVDGSTNDWNGVPVQLIGKIGSSIEYVKGARSASSVYILATLNTEEFDSLRIEAKVRLGLDSSVSAKQGYSSKNGWGYTNVSFSANGTNTEDMAWVYTNGMLEIEIPVPPGIAISNACVADLHLVFKGFIEGEWYDEYAGVTNYYSYYGSLDDDSLSAPSASPVETLLQSHPELLASVRSELDLSNAKIHLHEAIDLMQVADDRMKARADTLMHFIEYDPTNELVRTEFFNRLLEVEASLDAPLLVTETNNFGETVVDELVHLGAIFQPPYLSRAMLPEFWQTSAYPMNGTFPDPTFGGLLPGMSQGKVDEYLSLGAMPDADFDGLPDGWEYLYSGHPTNLVALSDDDGDGQSNFDEFVSGMNPTNPLSCFKAAFAPQEAGAAPGIIINWDAAEGRVYDILRCDQLGQTFLLLESGIHYPQNSYTDTLHRASSSGFYRVVVRKPTVDDSDADGLPDEWERDYLGGTHLAGSGMDSDGDGQDDVHEYLAGTDPTNAASVFAVFDARQATEGFVIEWVSMPERTYTVKWAPEVGAMFKTLETGIIAPGSYTDTVHSVESEGFYKVDVEMTPPTL
;
A
#
# COMPACT_ATOMS: atom_id res chain seq x y z
N MET A 1 25.91 -3.71 -22.11
CA MET A 1 27.20 -3.10 -22.53
C MET A 1 26.98 -1.75 -23.25
N LYS A 2 27.44 -0.64 -22.64
CA LYS A 2 27.82 0.71 -23.14
C LYS A 2 27.11 1.36 -24.37
N LYS A 3 26.32 2.41 -24.10
CA LYS A 3 26.12 3.59 -24.98
C LYS A 3 27.16 4.68 -24.61
N ALA A 4 27.83 5.25 -25.61
CA ALA A 4 28.50 6.55 -25.51
C ALA A 4 28.41 7.25 -26.88
N TRP A 5 27.56 8.27 -26.99
CA TRP A 5 27.49 9.14 -28.16
C TRP A 5 28.29 10.41 -27.87
N ILE A 6 29.38 10.62 -28.62
CA ILE A 6 29.99 11.93 -28.82
C ILE A 6 29.57 12.38 -30.22
N VAL A 7 28.74 13.41 -30.33
CA VAL A 7 28.47 14.10 -31.60
C VAL A 7 29.20 15.43 -31.59
N VAL A 8 30.17 15.56 -32.50
CA VAL A 8 30.89 16.80 -32.81
C VAL A 8 30.10 17.59 -33.86
N SER A 9 29.86 18.87 -33.59
CA SER A 9 29.13 19.82 -34.44
C SER A 9 29.86 20.23 -35.72
N LEU A 10 29.12 20.63 -36.76
CA LEU A 10 29.59 21.55 -37.82
C LEU A 10 28.43 22.40 -38.38
N PHE A 11 28.64 23.72 -38.36
CA PHE A 11 27.68 24.82 -38.62
C PHE A 11 27.44 25.13 -40.11
N ALA A 12 26.29 25.72 -40.42
CA ALA A 12 26.08 26.60 -41.58
C ALA A 12 25.24 27.84 -41.19
N TRP A 13 25.71 29.03 -41.56
CA TRP A 13 25.14 30.34 -41.18
C TRP A 13 24.07 30.83 -42.17
N ALA A 14 23.06 31.52 -41.65
CA ALA A 14 22.23 32.47 -42.41
C ALA A 14 22.03 33.74 -41.56
N ILE A 15 22.35 34.91 -42.13
CA ILE A 15 22.15 36.24 -41.50
C ILE A 15 20.79 36.79 -41.94
N ALA A 16 19.96 37.14 -40.96
CA ALA A 16 18.74 37.96 -41.10
C ALA A 16 18.89 39.21 -40.20
N PRO A 17 18.24 40.35 -40.52
CA PRO A 17 18.48 41.62 -39.84
C PRO A 17 17.93 41.61 -38.41
N ILE A 18 18.64 42.32 -37.52
CA ILE A 18 18.43 42.44 -36.08
C ILE A 18 16.99 42.85 -35.75
N SER A 19 16.20 41.90 -35.23
CA SER A 19 15.24 42.22 -34.16
C SER A 19 16.04 42.31 -32.86
N SER A 20 15.76 43.28 -32.00
CA SER A 20 16.27 43.26 -30.63
C SER A 20 15.94 41.88 -30.03
N MET A 21 16.94 41.18 -29.52
CA MET A 21 16.66 39.95 -28.77
C MET A 21 15.94 40.37 -27.49
N ALA A 22 14.78 39.75 -27.24
CA ALA A 22 14.02 39.95 -26.02
C ALA A 22 14.93 39.75 -24.79
N VAL A 23 14.72 40.55 -23.75
CA VAL A 23 15.43 40.39 -22.47
C VAL A 23 15.31 38.94 -21.99
N GLY A 24 16.35 38.43 -21.34
CA GLY A 24 16.42 37.06 -20.85
C GLY A 24 17.08 36.97 -19.46
N ILE A 25 16.74 35.99 -18.65
CA ILE A 25 17.41 35.75 -17.35
C ILE A 25 18.61 34.81 -17.52
N ALA A 26 19.82 35.30 -17.20
CA ALA A 26 21.08 34.58 -17.37
C ALA A 26 21.42 33.65 -16.19
N THR A 27 20.97 34.00 -14.99
CA THR A 27 21.17 33.19 -13.79
C THR A 27 20.46 31.84 -13.94
N SER A 28 21.19 30.74 -13.75
CA SER A 28 20.68 29.38 -13.86
C SER A 28 20.45 28.70 -12.52
N MET A 29 21.20 29.09 -11.47
CA MET A 29 21.11 28.55 -10.11
C MET A 29 21.52 29.63 -9.10
N LEU A 30 20.95 29.59 -7.90
CA LEU A 30 21.38 30.40 -6.77
C LEU A 30 22.31 29.58 -5.85
N PRO A 31 23.23 30.22 -5.11
CA PRO A 31 23.93 29.56 -4.02
C PRO A 31 22.95 29.09 -2.95
N GLU A 32 23.29 27.97 -2.31
CA GLU A 32 22.58 27.46 -1.14
C GLU A 32 22.80 28.40 0.07
N GLY A 33 21.86 28.39 1.02
CA GLY A 33 21.92 29.14 2.27
C GLY A 33 21.55 28.29 3.48
N ASP A 34 21.66 28.87 4.67
CA ASP A 34 21.34 28.20 5.93
C ASP A 34 20.52 29.15 6.81
N VAL A 35 19.60 28.59 7.59
CA VAL A 35 18.74 29.37 8.47
C VAL A 35 19.53 30.00 9.60
N GLY A 36 19.22 31.26 9.89
CA GLY A 36 19.93 32.04 10.91
C GLY A 36 21.28 32.58 10.46
N LEU A 37 21.82 32.17 9.30
CA LEU A 37 23.08 32.67 8.74
C LEU A 37 22.86 33.73 7.63
N PRO A 38 23.78 34.71 7.46
CA PRO A 38 23.65 35.72 6.42
C PRO A 38 23.73 35.16 4.99
N TYR A 39 22.76 35.52 4.14
CA TYR A 39 22.69 35.10 2.74
C TYR A 39 22.83 36.29 1.76
N SER A 40 23.53 36.09 0.64
CA SER A 40 23.68 37.11 -0.41
C SER A 40 23.96 36.52 -1.80
N ALA A 41 23.11 36.80 -2.78
CA ALA A 41 23.27 36.38 -4.18
C ALA A 41 22.80 37.46 -5.18
N THR A 42 23.39 37.53 -6.38
CA THR A 42 23.03 38.55 -7.39
C THR A 42 22.55 37.92 -8.70
N LEU A 43 21.38 38.36 -9.17
CA LEU A 43 20.77 37.97 -10.44
C LEU A 43 21.40 38.70 -11.63
N SER A 44 21.44 38.04 -12.78
CA SER A 44 22.02 38.56 -14.02
C SER A 44 21.09 38.35 -15.21
N ALA A 45 21.02 39.36 -16.09
CA ALA A 45 20.19 39.35 -17.30
C ALA A 45 21.05 39.22 -18.56
N THR A 46 20.43 38.74 -19.64
CA THR A 46 20.94 38.67 -21.00
C THR A 46 20.02 39.46 -21.94
N ASN A 47 20.55 39.89 -23.09
CA ASN A 47 19.79 40.60 -24.14
C ASN A 47 19.08 41.89 -23.64
N GLY A 48 18.07 42.41 -24.35
CA GLY A 48 17.32 43.62 -23.96
C GLY A 48 18.15 44.92 -23.91
N THR A 49 17.54 45.99 -23.40
CA THR A 49 18.15 47.32 -23.22
C THR A 49 18.32 47.66 -21.73
N PRO A 50 19.55 47.73 -21.19
CA PRO A 50 19.77 48.19 -19.81
C PRO A 50 19.29 49.64 -19.58
N PRO A 51 18.93 50.04 -18.34
CA PRO A 51 18.99 49.25 -17.11
C PRO A 51 17.88 48.20 -16.98
N TYR A 52 18.17 47.15 -16.21
CA TYR A 52 17.20 46.11 -15.84
C TYR A 52 16.64 46.39 -14.45
N SER A 53 15.37 46.08 -14.24
CA SER A 53 14.73 46.04 -12.92
C SER A 53 14.22 44.65 -12.60
N TRP A 54 14.48 44.20 -11.38
CA TRP A 54 14.13 42.87 -10.90
C TRP A 54 13.00 42.92 -9.87
N GLU A 55 12.18 41.87 -9.86
CA GLU A 55 11.10 41.67 -8.89
C GLU A 55 10.85 40.17 -8.67
N TRP A 56 10.28 39.82 -7.51
CA TRP A 56 9.72 38.49 -7.29
C TRP A 56 8.47 38.32 -8.15
N ARG A 57 8.24 37.11 -8.64
CA ARG A 57 7.02 36.75 -9.38
C ARG A 57 6.32 35.58 -8.74
N THR A 58 5.00 35.53 -8.93
CA THR A 58 4.16 34.41 -8.51
C THR A 58 3.74 33.64 -9.76
N TYR A 59 4.11 32.36 -9.85
CA TYR A 59 3.50 31.42 -10.78
C TYR A 59 2.36 30.70 -10.05
N ASP A 60 1.22 30.54 -10.74
CA ASP A 60 -0.08 30.10 -10.23
C ASP A 60 -0.07 28.63 -9.71
N MET A 61 0.48 28.32 -8.53
CA MET A 61 0.40 26.95 -7.97
C MET A 61 0.21 26.80 -6.44
N GLU A 62 0.15 27.86 -5.63
CA GLU A 62 -0.15 27.73 -4.18
C GLU A 62 -1.29 28.64 -3.73
N ALA A 63 -2.09 28.16 -2.77
CA ALA A 63 -3.30 28.84 -2.29
C ALA A 63 -2.97 30.23 -1.68
N PRO A 64 -3.75 31.28 -1.99
CA PRO A 64 -3.39 32.67 -1.64
C PRO A 64 -3.63 33.07 -0.17
N TYR A 65 -3.97 32.12 0.70
CA TYR A 65 -4.34 32.35 2.09
C TYR A 65 -3.72 31.29 3.01
N ILE A 66 -3.31 31.71 4.20
CA ILE A 66 -2.93 30.82 5.30
C ILE A 66 -4.01 30.86 6.39
N GLU A 67 -4.36 29.69 6.91
CA GLU A 67 -5.24 29.56 8.06
C GLU A 67 -4.43 29.59 9.36
N THR A 68 -4.87 30.40 10.32
CA THR A 68 -4.35 30.45 11.68
C THR A 68 -5.51 30.42 12.66
N SER A 69 -5.26 30.01 13.90
CA SER A 69 -6.26 30.01 14.97
C SER A 69 -5.98 31.12 15.98
N GLN A 70 -7.03 31.67 16.57
CA GLN A 70 -6.95 32.62 17.69
C GLN A 70 -7.95 32.24 18.79
N PRO A 71 -7.74 32.65 20.06
CA PRO A 71 -8.72 32.37 21.12
C PRO A 71 -10.12 32.83 20.72
N ASN A 72 -11.13 32.02 21.05
CA ASN A 72 -12.53 32.31 20.69
C ASN A 72 -12.92 33.72 21.15
N SER A 73 -13.41 34.52 20.20
CA SER A 73 -13.83 35.90 20.47
C SER A 73 -15.21 36.20 19.89
N PHE A 74 -16.06 35.17 19.79
CA PHE A 74 -17.42 35.31 19.28
C PHE A 74 -18.23 36.31 20.12
N ALA A 75 -18.96 37.20 19.45
CA ALA A 75 -19.84 38.17 20.07
C ALA A 75 -21.11 38.37 19.24
N GLU A 76 -22.24 38.57 19.92
CA GLU A 76 -23.53 38.89 19.29
C GLU A 76 -23.55 40.34 18.79
N THR A 77 -22.89 40.59 17.66
CA THR A 77 -22.79 41.90 17.01
C THR A 77 -23.68 42.00 15.77
N GLY A 78 -23.85 43.23 15.27
CA GLY A 78 -24.60 43.54 14.05
C GLY A 78 -26.06 43.92 14.25
N VAL A 79 -26.66 44.47 13.18
CA VAL A 79 -28.07 44.85 13.13
C VAL A 79 -28.83 43.82 12.30
N ALA A 80 -29.94 43.34 12.86
CA ALA A 80 -30.87 42.41 12.22
C ALA A 80 -31.35 42.95 10.85
N ARG A 81 -31.28 42.12 9.81
CA ARG A 81 -31.61 42.52 8.42
C ARG A 81 -33.01 42.08 7.98
N GLY A 82 -33.70 41.26 8.77
CA GLY A 82 -34.93 40.59 8.36
C GLY A 82 -34.67 39.53 7.29
N TRP A 83 -33.46 38.97 7.26
CA TRP A 83 -33.02 37.94 6.33
C TRP A 83 -33.33 36.57 6.92
N GLN A 84 -34.63 36.34 7.06
CA GLN A 84 -35.23 35.12 7.58
C GLN A 84 -35.69 34.25 6.41
N GLY A 85 -35.33 32.97 6.44
CA GLY A 85 -35.61 32.06 5.32
C GLY A 85 -35.69 30.59 5.76
N TYR A 86 -36.30 29.78 4.89
CA TYR A 86 -36.39 28.33 5.02
C TYR A 86 -35.67 27.72 3.83
N SER A 87 -34.39 27.38 4.04
CA SER A 87 -33.41 26.85 3.08
C SER A 87 -33.33 27.57 1.70
N TYR A 88 -32.14 27.64 1.09
CA TYR A 88 -31.91 28.25 -0.24
C TYR A 88 -32.37 29.71 -0.45
N ASN A 89 -32.16 30.59 0.53
CA ASN A 89 -32.36 32.03 0.38
C ASN A 89 -31.01 32.76 0.35
N SER A 90 -30.84 33.68 -0.60
CA SER A 90 -29.67 34.55 -0.72
C SER A 90 -30.06 36.03 -0.77
N TRP A 91 -29.17 36.88 -0.24
CA TRP A 91 -29.36 38.32 -0.17
C TRP A 91 -28.06 39.04 -0.54
N THR A 92 -28.20 40.14 -1.27
CA THR A 92 -27.06 40.97 -1.66
C THR A 92 -26.70 41.96 -0.55
N LEU A 93 -25.42 41.96 -0.16
CA LEU A 93 -24.83 42.90 0.78
C LEU A 93 -23.83 43.82 0.06
N ALA A 94 -23.96 45.14 0.25
CA ALA A 94 -22.93 46.10 -0.17
C ALA A 94 -21.80 46.14 0.86
N ILE A 95 -20.56 46.04 0.40
CA ILE A 95 -19.37 46.13 1.24
C ILE A 95 -18.93 47.61 1.29
N PRO A 96 -18.68 48.22 2.46
CA PRO A 96 -18.34 49.64 2.56
C PRO A 96 -16.99 50.06 1.95
N PHE A 97 -16.17 49.08 1.59
CA PHE A 97 -14.86 49.19 0.98
C PHE A 97 -14.72 48.14 -0.14
N ASP A 98 -13.68 48.28 -0.96
CA ASP A 98 -13.33 47.31 -1.99
C ASP A 98 -12.58 46.14 -1.33
N PHE A 99 -13.28 45.03 -1.07
CA PHE A 99 -12.70 43.87 -0.39
C PHE A 99 -11.74 43.11 -1.32
N PRO A 100 -10.44 43.01 -0.99
CA PRO A 100 -9.47 42.28 -1.79
C PRO A 100 -9.51 40.79 -1.46
N CYS A 101 -9.76 39.93 -2.45
CA CYS A 101 -9.84 38.48 -2.24
C CYS A 101 -9.49 37.74 -3.53
N PHE A 102 -8.64 36.70 -3.45
CA PHE A 102 -8.19 35.90 -4.60
C PHE A 102 -7.74 36.74 -5.82
N GLY A 103 -6.95 37.79 -5.57
CA GLY A 103 -6.48 38.70 -6.63
C GLY A 103 -7.55 39.63 -7.24
N GLY A 104 -8.82 39.47 -6.88
CA GLY A 104 -9.94 40.33 -7.22
C GLY A 104 -10.25 41.40 -6.16
N SER A 105 -11.19 42.29 -6.48
CA SER A 105 -11.61 43.41 -5.63
C SER A 105 -13.14 43.55 -5.71
N TYR A 106 -13.84 43.44 -4.57
CA TYR A 106 -15.29 43.28 -4.53
C TYR A 106 -15.97 44.35 -3.66
N SER A 107 -16.90 45.10 -4.25
CA SER A 107 -17.70 46.12 -3.54
C SER A 107 -19.04 45.58 -3.01
N SER A 108 -19.35 44.32 -3.25
CA SER A 108 -20.58 43.64 -2.81
C SER A 108 -20.39 42.13 -2.75
N CYS A 109 -21.19 41.45 -1.93
CA CYS A 109 -21.25 39.99 -1.86
C CYS A 109 -22.70 39.48 -1.75
N GLN A 110 -22.90 38.20 -2.02
CA GLN A 110 -24.15 37.48 -1.76
C GLN A 110 -23.99 36.67 -0.48
N VAL A 111 -24.94 36.81 0.45
CA VAL A 111 -24.98 36.10 1.73
C VAL A 111 -26.17 35.15 1.67
N ASP A 112 -25.99 33.87 2.00
CA ASP A 112 -27.08 32.88 1.97
C ASP A 112 -27.32 32.20 3.32
N ASN A 113 -28.42 31.45 3.41
CA ASN A 113 -28.76 30.60 4.56
C ASN A 113 -28.07 29.23 4.54
N TYR A 114 -26.97 29.09 3.78
CA TYR A 114 -26.03 27.98 3.88
C TYR A 114 -24.74 28.38 4.61
N GLY A 115 -24.71 29.56 5.26
CA GLY A 115 -23.48 30.07 5.86
C GLY A 115 -22.38 30.38 4.83
N ARG A 116 -22.77 30.74 3.59
CA ARG A 116 -21.86 31.07 2.50
C ARG A 116 -21.91 32.56 2.16
N ILE A 117 -20.78 33.05 1.68
CA ILE A 117 -20.61 34.38 1.09
C ILE A 117 -19.99 34.21 -0.30
N GLY A 118 -20.75 34.55 -1.35
CA GLY A 118 -20.28 34.51 -2.74
C GLY A 118 -19.95 35.92 -3.27
N PHE A 119 -18.99 36.02 -4.19
CA PHE A 119 -18.51 37.31 -4.72
C PHE A 119 -18.81 37.55 -6.22
N ASP A 120 -19.85 36.90 -6.77
CA ASP A 120 -20.28 37.07 -8.17
C ASP A 120 -21.46 38.06 -8.32
N PRO A 121 -21.44 38.95 -9.33
CA PRO A 121 -22.56 39.84 -9.65
C PRO A 121 -23.79 39.24 -10.34
N ASP A 122 -23.83 37.95 -10.75
CA ASP A 122 -25.02 37.41 -11.44
C ASP A 122 -26.18 37.12 -10.45
N PRO A 123 -27.32 37.83 -10.53
CA PRO A 123 -28.46 37.62 -9.63
C PRO A 123 -29.30 36.37 -9.96
N TYR A 124 -28.93 35.59 -10.99
CA TYR A 124 -29.67 34.40 -11.42
C TYR A 124 -28.92 33.07 -11.24
N ASP A 125 -27.65 33.10 -10.79
CA ASP A 125 -26.84 31.89 -10.60
C ASP A 125 -26.80 31.50 -9.12
N ASP A 126 -26.90 30.19 -8.85
CA ASP A 126 -26.93 29.65 -7.50
C ASP A 126 -25.57 29.86 -6.81
N VAL A 127 -25.55 30.19 -5.51
CA VAL A 127 -24.33 30.24 -4.69
C VAL A 127 -23.64 28.85 -4.64
N ASP A 128 -24.37 27.79 -5.03
CA ASP A 128 -23.84 26.45 -5.27
C ASP A 128 -23.06 26.26 -6.59
N SER A 129 -23.07 27.23 -7.51
CA SER A 129 -22.28 27.18 -8.74
C SER A 129 -20.79 27.04 -8.42
N TYR A 130 -20.12 26.02 -8.96
CA TYR A 130 -18.70 25.71 -8.70
C TYR A 130 -17.73 26.79 -9.21
N TYR A 131 -18.22 27.78 -9.94
CA TYR A 131 -17.43 28.62 -10.81
C TYR A 131 -16.98 29.97 -10.21
N TYR A 132 -17.33 30.29 -8.96
CA TYR A 132 -17.09 31.62 -8.38
C TYR A 132 -16.41 31.61 -7.01
N PRO A 133 -15.69 32.71 -6.66
CA PRO A 133 -15.05 32.86 -5.37
C PRO A 133 -16.07 32.89 -4.25
N LYS A 134 -15.79 32.13 -3.18
CA LYS A 134 -16.67 32.10 -2.01
C LYS A 134 -15.96 31.77 -0.71
N VAL A 135 -16.57 32.24 0.37
CA VAL A 135 -16.24 31.93 1.75
C VAL A 135 -17.38 31.09 2.31
N THR A 136 -17.07 29.93 2.87
CA THR A 136 -18.04 29.01 3.48
C THR A 136 -17.64 28.82 4.93
N ALA A 137 -18.45 29.31 5.86
CA ALA A 137 -18.18 29.16 7.30
C ALA A 137 -18.98 28.01 7.93
N LEU A 138 -20.11 27.63 7.33
CA LEU A 138 -20.91 26.51 7.81
C LEU A 138 -21.83 26.01 6.69
N GLY A 139 -21.24 25.36 5.66
CA GLY A 139 -21.89 25.05 4.37
C GLY A 139 -22.99 23.98 4.38
N ASP A 140 -24.07 24.22 5.12
CA ASP A 140 -25.21 23.31 5.31
C ASP A 140 -26.55 24.07 5.38
N SER A 141 -27.68 23.39 5.22
CA SER A 141 -29.02 23.99 5.27
C SER A 141 -29.34 24.60 6.65
N LEU A 142 -29.47 25.92 6.72
CA LEU A 142 -29.87 26.64 7.94
C LEU A 142 -31.29 27.22 7.83
N ILE A 143 -32.02 27.14 8.94
CA ILE A 143 -33.31 27.80 9.12
C ILE A 143 -33.09 29.02 10.02
N THR A 144 -33.27 30.23 9.46
CA THR A 144 -33.15 31.50 10.19
C THR A 144 -34.51 32.10 10.57
N MET A 145 -35.60 31.32 10.49
CA MET A 145 -36.97 31.80 10.77
C MET A 145 -37.17 32.26 12.22
N ASP A 146 -36.60 31.54 13.18
CA ASP A 146 -36.65 31.89 14.61
C ASP A 146 -35.48 32.80 15.05
N GLY A 147 -34.55 33.10 14.13
CA GLY A 147 -33.40 33.98 14.31
C GLY A 147 -33.32 35.09 13.24
N ASP A 148 -32.13 35.47 12.81
CA ASP A 148 -31.88 36.39 11.69
C ASP A 148 -30.42 36.30 11.21
N ILE A 149 -30.11 36.92 10.07
CA ILE A 149 -28.74 37.29 9.69
C ILE A 149 -28.52 38.77 10.08
N TYR A 150 -27.47 39.01 10.86
CA TYR A 150 -27.10 40.31 11.38
C TYR A 150 -25.86 40.81 10.65
N VAL A 151 -25.82 42.12 10.38
CA VAL A 151 -24.67 42.74 9.71
C VAL A 151 -24.17 43.92 10.53
N ASP A 152 -22.88 43.90 10.87
CA ASP A 152 -22.12 45.06 11.35
C ASP A 152 -21.19 45.53 10.23
N ALA A 153 -21.49 46.67 9.62
CA ALA A 153 -20.73 47.21 8.51
C ALA A 153 -19.99 48.48 8.95
N GLN A 154 -18.66 48.42 8.94
CA GLN A 154 -17.76 49.53 9.25
C GLN A 154 -16.95 49.94 8.02
N ALA A 155 -16.21 51.04 8.12
CA ALA A 155 -15.41 51.54 7.01
C ALA A 155 -14.28 50.60 6.57
N THR A 156 -13.80 49.73 7.48
CA THR A 156 -12.62 48.86 7.27
C THR A 156 -12.92 47.37 7.48
N TYR A 157 -14.13 47.01 7.91
CA TYR A 157 -14.54 45.61 8.03
C TYR A 157 -16.06 45.46 7.93
N VAL A 158 -16.53 44.26 7.59
CA VAL A 158 -17.93 43.88 7.67
C VAL A 158 -18.06 42.51 8.34
N THR A 159 -18.84 42.42 9.41
CA THR A 159 -19.16 41.16 10.09
C THR A 159 -20.59 40.75 9.76
N ILE A 160 -20.75 39.52 9.27
CA ILE A 160 -22.02 38.88 8.95
C ILE A 160 -22.21 37.74 9.95
N ARG A 161 -23.29 37.75 10.71
CA ARG A 161 -23.57 36.77 11.76
C ARG A 161 -24.89 36.05 11.46
N TRP A 162 -24.86 34.72 11.50
CA TRP A 162 -26.02 33.87 11.33
C TRP A 162 -26.52 33.41 12.71
N GLU A 163 -27.83 33.52 12.91
CA GLU A 163 -28.54 32.99 14.07
C GLU A 163 -29.74 32.19 13.58
N GLY A 164 -29.83 30.92 13.97
CA GLY A 164 -30.87 30.01 13.50
C GLY A 164 -30.70 28.61 14.06
N VAL A 165 -31.15 27.61 13.30
CA VAL A 165 -30.99 26.18 13.61
C VAL A 165 -30.62 25.40 12.36
N TYR A 166 -30.05 24.20 12.52
CA TYR A 166 -29.88 23.26 11.41
C TYR A 166 -31.24 22.74 10.90
N GLU A 167 -31.39 22.56 9.59
CA GLU A 167 -32.61 22.00 9.00
C GLU A 167 -32.79 20.50 9.32
N TYR A 168 -31.70 19.72 9.28
CA TYR A 168 -31.77 18.24 9.33
C TYR A 168 -31.17 17.61 10.59
N TYR A 169 -30.59 18.40 11.49
CA TYR A 169 -29.90 17.87 12.67
C TYR A 169 -30.59 18.25 13.96
N THR A 170 -30.99 17.24 14.72
CA THR A 170 -31.72 17.38 15.98
C THR A 170 -31.03 16.67 17.12
N ASP A 171 -31.29 17.11 18.35
CA ASP A 171 -30.94 16.39 19.57
C ASP A 171 -31.71 15.06 19.71
N GLU A 172 -31.41 14.30 20.77
CA GLU A 172 -32.08 13.02 21.11
C GLU A 172 -33.61 13.17 21.28
N TYR A 173 -34.10 14.40 21.47
CA TYR A 173 -35.51 14.73 21.63
C TYR A 173 -36.17 15.30 20.37
N GLY A 174 -35.45 15.35 19.24
CA GLY A 174 -35.95 15.85 17.96
C GLY A 174 -35.97 17.37 17.85
N ASN A 175 -35.30 18.12 18.74
CA ASN A 175 -35.18 19.58 18.62
C ASN A 175 -33.98 19.94 17.74
N PRO A 176 -34.13 20.83 16.75
CA PRO A 176 -33.03 21.28 15.90
C PRO A 176 -31.89 21.92 16.72
N TYR A 177 -30.63 21.59 16.39
CA TYR A 177 -29.49 22.22 17.04
C TYR A 177 -29.38 23.71 16.66
N PRO A 178 -29.16 24.61 17.62
CA PRO A 178 -28.98 26.04 17.36
C PRO A 178 -27.70 26.32 16.57
N VAL A 179 -27.68 27.44 15.86
CA VAL A 179 -26.53 27.88 15.06
C VAL A 179 -26.28 29.35 15.34
N ALA A 180 -25.04 29.68 15.71
CA ALA A 180 -24.61 31.02 16.06
C ALA A 180 -23.14 31.21 15.67
N PHE A 181 -22.88 31.71 14.46
CA PHE A 181 -21.51 31.98 13.99
C PHE A 181 -21.45 33.27 13.19
N SER A 182 -20.25 33.79 12.99
CA SER A 182 -20.03 35.02 12.21
C SER A 182 -18.80 34.92 11.32
N VAL A 183 -18.84 35.65 10.21
CA VAL A 183 -17.71 35.86 9.31
C VAL A 183 -17.42 37.35 9.22
N THR A 184 -16.19 37.73 9.48
CA THR A 184 -15.70 39.11 9.31
C THR A 184 -14.79 39.18 8.09
N LEU A 185 -15.12 40.08 7.16
CA LEU A 185 -14.29 40.45 6.02
C LEU A 185 -13.62 41.79 6.34
N ALA A 186 -12.28 41.87 6.31
CA ALA A 186 -11.53 43.09 6.56
C ALA A 186 -10.99 43.72 5.26
N ASP A 187 -10.70 45.02 5.28
CA ASP A 187 -10.21 45.80 4.12
C ASP A 187 -8.79 45.41 3.66
N ASP A 188 -8.04 44.70 4.49
CA ASP A 188 -6.76 44.09 4.14
C ASP A 188 -6.88 42.70 3.48
N GLY A 189 -8.11 42.18 3.34
CA GLY A 189 -8.39 40.88 2.73
C GLY A 189 -8.47 39.72 3.73
N THR A 190 -8.23 39.96 5.02
CA THR A 190 -8.36 38.95 6.08
C THR A 190 -9.82 38.51 6.25
N ILE A 191 -10.02 37.21 6.46
CA ILE A 191 -11.32 36.59 6.69
C ILE A 191 -11.29 35.87 8.03
N THR A 192 -12.15 36.27 8.97
CA THR A 192 -12.23 35.65 10.30
C THR A 192 -13.58 35.00 10.51
N MET A 193 -13.60 33.70 10.81
CA MET A 193 -14.80 32.94 11.17
C MET A 193 -14.80 32.71 12.69
N LYS A 194 -15.92 32.99 13.34
CA LYS A 194 -16.09 32.86 14.80
C LYS A 194 -17.35 32.09 15.12
N TYR A 195 -17.27 31.18 16.08
CA TYR A 195 -18.37 30.29 16.43
C TYR A 195 -18.75 30.49 17.90
N GLY A 196 -20.04 30.72 18.14
CA GLY A 196 -20.61 30.80 19.48
C GLY A 196 -21.07 29.44 19.99
N ASN A 197 -21.88 29.48 21.04
CA ASN A 197 -22.45 28.29 21.65
C ASN A 197 -23.62 27.74 20.82
N GLY A 198 -23.67 26.42 20.63
CA GLY A 198 -24.77 25.70 19.99
C GLY A 198 -24.42 25.05 18.64
N ASN A 199 -23.32 25.46 18.01
CA ASN A 199 -22.86 24.94 16.71
C ASN A 199 -22.34 23.50 16.85
N ALA A 200 -23.27 22.55 16.91
CA ALA A 200 -22.98 21.16 17.25
C ALA A 200 -22.01 20.44 16.30
N ARG A 201 -21.78 20.95 15.06
CA ARG A 201 -20.95 20.28 14.05
C ARG A 201 -20.21 21.19 13.07
N GLY A 202 -18.97 20.82 12.76
CA GLY A 202 -18.22 21.36 11.62
C GLY A 202 -18.60 20.64 10.34
N VAL A 203 -19.22 21.33 9.38
CA VAL A 203 -19.65 20.72 8.10
C VAL A 203 -18.65 21.10 7.00
N ARG A 204 -18.95 22.13 6.21
CA ARG A 204 -18.07 22.65 5.16
C ARG A 204 -17.52 23.99 5.61
N ILE A 205 -16.21 24.05 5.86
CA ILE A 205 -15.51 25.27 6.29
C ILE A 205 -14.32 25.47 5.38
N TYR A 206 -14.38 26.48 4.50
CA TYR A 206 -13.36 26.73 3.49
C TYR A 206 -13.51 28.09 2.81
N ILE A 207 -12.45 28.48 2.09
CA ILE A 207 -12.45 29.57 1.12
C ILE A 207 -11.97 29.07 -0.25
N ARG A 208 -12.53 29.59 -1.34
CA ARG A 208 -12.17 29.19 -2.71
C ARG A 208 -12.24 30.35 -3.72
N GLU A 209 -11.45 30.24 -4.79
CA GLU A 209 -11.29 31.29 -5.83
C GLU A 209 -12.32 31.25 -6.98
N GLY A 210 -12.78 30.07 -7.40
CA GLY A 210 -13.74 29.92 -8.50
C GLY A 210 -13.16 29.95 -9.94
N ASN A 211 -13.55 28.92 -10.71
CA ASN A 211 -13.41 28.65 -12.17
C ASN A 211 -12.18 27.86 -12.70
N ARG A 212 -12.49 26.69 -13.31
CA ARG A 212 -11.68 25.58 -13.92
C ARG A 212 -11.28 24.43 -12.97
N PRO A 213 -10.95 23.19 -13.47
CA PRO A 213 -10.90 21.93 -12.69
C PRO A 213 -9.90 21.88 -11.53
N LEU A 214 -9.18 22.98 -11.31
CA LEU A 214 -8.14 23.18 -10.30
C LEU A 214 -8.41 24.50 -9.55
N ALA A 215 -9.64 24.74 -9.10
CA ALA A 215 -9.94 25.92 -8.29
C ALA A 215 -9.22 25.82 -6.93
N TYR A 216 -8.41 26.82 -6.58
CA TYR A 216 -7.72 26.85 -5.28
C TYR A 216 -8.74 26.85 -4.14
N TYR A 217 -8.47 26.01 -3.14
CA TYR A 217 -9.37 25.69 -2.05
C TYR A 217 -8.56 25.53 -0.77
N VAL A 218 -8.76 26.44 0.19
CA VAL A 218 -8.20 26.29 1.53
C VAL A 218 -9.31 25.73 2.41
N ARG A 219 -9.18 24.46 2.78
CA ARG A 219 -10.09 23.78 3.71
C ARG A 219 -9.58 23.96 5.13
N SER A 220 -10.47 24.33 6.04
CA SER A 220 -10.12 24.28 7.45
C SER A 220 -10.07 22.84 7.96
N PRO A 221 -9.10 22.49 8.84
CA PRO A 221 -9.11 21.23 9.57
C PRO A 221 -10.41 20.99 10.35
N PHE A 222 -11.12 22.07 10.72
CA PHE A 222 -12.44 21.99 11.37
C PHE A 222 -13.57 21.56 10.43
N SER A 223 -13.33 21.48 9.12
CA SER A 223 -14.33 21.00 8.17
C SER A 223 -14.53 19.49 8.35
N TYR A 224 -15.79 19.06 8.43
CA TYR A 224 -16.22 17.67 8.63
C TYR A 224 -15.77 17.04 9.95
N SER A 225 -15.29 17.83 10.92
CA SER A 225 -14.80 17.34 12.21
C SER A 225 -15.54 17.97 13.38
N GLY A 226 -15.86 17.16 14.40
CA GLY A 226 -16.17 17.61 15.76
C GLY A 226 -17.33 18.61 15.93
N SER A 227 -17.48 19.12 17.15
CA SER A 227 -18.36 20.25 17.45
C SER A 227 -17.64 21.58 17.18
N MET A 228 -18.39 22.58 16.72
CA MET A 228 -17.92 23.96 16.53
C MET A 228 -18.31 24.87 17.71
N ASP A 229 -18.71 24.29 18.84
CA ASP A 229 -19.09 25.04 20.04
C ASP A 229 -17.90 25.79 20.64
N ASN A 230 -17.94 27.12 20.53
CA ASN A 230 -16.93 28.02 21.08
C ASN A 230 -15.48 27.68 20.69
N VAL A 231 -15.28 27.08 19.50
CA VAL A 231 -13.94 26.75 19.00
C VAL A 231 -13.12 28.03 18.79
N PRO A 232 -11.77 27.93 18.78
CA PRO A 232 -10.90 29.03 18.39
C PRO A 232 -11.37 29.71 17.09
N ASP A 233 -11.22 31.04 17.02
CA ASP A 233 -11.52 31.80 15.81
C ASP A 233 -10.61 31.32 14.68
N ILE A 234 -11.20 31.06 13.50
CA ILE A 234 -10.48 30.63 12.31
C ILE A 234 -10.16 31.87 11.47
N VAL A 235 -8.88 32.15 11.26
CA VAL A 235 -8.42 33.35 10.57
C VAL A 235 -7.66 32.97 9.30
N PHE A 236 -8.27 33.26 8.15
CA PHE A 236 -7.60 33.20 6.86
C PHE A 236 -6.95 34.55 6.57
N SER A 237 -5.62 34.59 6.63
CA SER A 237 -4.83 35.77 6.31
C SER A 237 -4.29 35.66 4.87
N PRO A 238 -4.40 36.71 4.05
CA PRO A 238 -3.79 36.68 2.72
C PRO A 238 -2.26 36.58 2.86
N ILE A 239 -1.65 35.67 2.12
CA ILE A 239 -0.18 35.55 2.10
C ILE A 239 0.37 36.77 1.35
N ALA A 240 1.20 37.56 2.03
CA ALA A 240 1.86 38.71 1.40
C ALA A 240 2.70 38.24 0.20
N ARG A 241 2.67 39.01 -0.90
CA ARG A 241 3.32 38.67 -2.18
C ARG A 241 4.84 38.38 -2.09
N ASP A 242 5.49 38.68 -0.95
CA ASP A 242 6.93 38.53 -0.70
C ASP A 242 7.30 37.45 0.35
N ALA A 243 6.34 36.65 0.85
CA ALA A 243 6.58 35.74 1.99
C ALA A 243 7.28 34.40 1.66
N ARG A 244 7.67 34.15 0.41
CA ARG A 244 8.14 32.84 -0.04
C ARG A 244 9.58 32.49 0.38
N VAL A 245 10.35 33.46 0.89
CA VAL A 245 11.65 33.24 1.55
C VAL A 245 11.77 34.15 2.75
N ALA A 246 11.25 33.70 3.89
CA ALA A 246 11.20 34.50 5.11
C ALA A 246 12.61 34.94 5.51
N GLY A 247 12.78 36.25 5.69
CA GLY A 247 14.07 36.86 6.05
C GLY A 247 14.97 37.26 4.88
N LEU A 248 14.60 36.95 3.62
CA LEU A 248 15.30 37.39 2.41
C LEU A 248 14.55 38.51 1.66
N SER A 249 15.32 39.38 1.00
CA SER A 249 14.77 40.50 0.21
C SER A 249 15.44 40.57 -1.17
N LEU A 250 14.66 40.84 -2.22
CA LEU A 250 15.15 41.10 -3.57
C LEU A 250 15.08 42.60 -3.90
N THR A 251 16.22 43.19 -4.18
CA THR A 251 16.32 44.58 -4.62
C THR A 251 16.04 44.71 -6.13
N SER A 252 15.62 45.90 -6.56
CA SER A 252 15.39 46.19 -7.99
C SER A 252 16.64 46.08 -8.86
N SER A 253 17.84 46.10 -8.26
CA SER A 253 19.11 45.84 -8.94
C SER A 253 19.45 44.35 -9.12
N GLY A 254 18.64 43.45 -8.58
CA GLY A 254 18.85 42.00 -8.67
C GLY A 254 19.66 41.38 -7.52
N LEU A 255 19.94 42.13 -6.45
CA LEU A 255 20.58 41.57 -5.24
C LEU A 255 19.51 40.94 -4.34
N ILE A 256 19.66 39.65 -4.07
CA ILE A 256 18.96 38.90 -3.01
C ILE A 256 19.85 38.93 -1.76
N SER A 257 19.32 39.41 -0.63
CA SER A 257 20.09 39.46 0.62
C SER A 257 19.19 39.42 1.86
N GLY A 258 19.71 38.88 2.97
CA GLY A 258 19.01 38.82 4.25
C GLY A 258 19.56 37.74 5.17
N VAL A 259 18.76 37.33 6.16
CA VAL A 259 19.03 36.18 7.03
C VAL A 259 17.79 35.30 6.94
N PRO A 260 17.84 34.13 6.27
CA PRO A 260 16.71 33.23 6.21
C PRO A 260 16.26 32.83 7.62
N THR A 261 14.95 32.76 7.85
CA THR A 261 14.40 32.41 9.17
C THR A 261 13.70 31.05 9.20
N VAL A 262 13.60 30.37 8.05
CA VAL A 262 12.97 29.04 7.89
C VAL A 262 13.63 28.31 6.72
N GLY A 263 13.74 26.99 6.80
CA GLY A 263 14.21 26.14 5.71
C GLY A 263 13.32 26.29 4.47
N PHE A 264 13.92 26.18 3.29
CA PHE A 264 13.23 26.37 2.02
C PHE A 264 13.95 25.62 0.90
N SER A 265 13.31 24.64 0.27
CA SER A 265 13.88 23.93 -0.87
C SER A 265 12.87 23.89 -2.01
N ASN A 266 12.89 24.93 -2.86
CA ASN A 266 11.99 25.02 -4.02
C ASN A 266 12.47 26.06 -5.06
N GLU A 267 11.77 26.13 -6.19
CA GLU A 267 11.97 27.16 -7.21
C GLU A 267 11.36 28.51 -6.78
N VAL A 268 12.18 29.57 -6.80
CA VAL A 268 11.72 30.96 -6.70
C VAL A 268 11.59 31.57 -8.08
N TRP A 269 10.45 32.21 -8.35
CA TRP A 269 10.21 32.88 -9.61
C TRP A 269 10.72 34.32 -9.57
N VAL A 270 11.58 34.67 -10.53
CA VAL A 270 12.10 36.03 -10.68
C VAL A 270 11.72 36.61 -12.03
N GLY A 271 11.40 37.91 -12.04
CA GLY A 271 11.12 38.68 -13.24
C GLY A 271 12.19 39.72 -13.49
N VAL A 272 12.55 39.90 -14.77
CA VAL A 272 13.39 41.01 -15.23
C VAL A 272 12.61 41.86 -16.22
N THR A 273 12.65 43.18 -16.04
CA THR A 273 12.13 44.16 -17.00
C THR A 273 13.27 45.03 -17.50
N ASP A 274 13.37 45.23 -18.81
CA ASP A 274 14.38 46.11 -19.41
C ASP A 274 13.87 47.56 -19.55
N ALA A 275 14.76 48.48 -19.96
CA ALA A 275 14.43 49.90 -20.09
C ALA A 275 13.41 50.22 -21.19
N SER A 276 13.13 49.28 -22.10
CA SER A 276 12.11 49.40 -23.13
C SER A 276 10.73 48.90 -22.67
N GLY A 277 10.67 48.29 -21.49
CA GLY A 277 9.46 47.70 -20.90
C GLY A 277 9.25 46.25 -21.32
N GLU A 278 10.23 45.60 -21.94
CA GLU A 278 10.18 44.18 -22.28
C GLU A 278 10.54 43.33 -21.05
N THR A 279 9.85 42.20 -20.85
CA THR A 279 9.95 41.39 -19.63
C THR A 279 10.27 39.93 -19.93
N ASP A 280 11.04 39.30 -19.04
CA ASP A 280 11.25 37.85 -19.01
C ASP A 280 11.11 37.30 -17.59
N TYR A 281 10.72 36.03 -17.48
CA TYR A 281 10.40 35.36 -16.22
C TYR A 281 10.97 33.95 -16.20
N ARG A 282 11.53 33.55 -15.07
CA ARG A 282 12.12 32.22 -14.93
C ARG A 282 12.06 31.73 -13.48
N PRO A 283 11.77 30.43 -13.25
CA PRO A 283 12.04 29.81 -11.97
C PRO A 283 13.55 29.59 -11.80
N ILE A 284 14.05 29.85 -10.59
CA ILE A 284 15.42 29.53 -10.19
C ILE A 284 15.35 28.81 -8.86
N GLU A 285 15.98 27.66 -8.77
CA GLU A 285 16.07 26.89 -7.53
C GLU A 285 16.81 27.70 -6.45
N LEU A 286 16.22 27.73 -5.25
CA LEU A 286 16.83 28.24 -4.03
C LEU A 286 16.65 27.22 -2.93
N VAL A 287 17.77 26.80 -2.35
CA VAL A 287 17.81 25.86 -1.24
C VAL A 287 18.39 26.54 -0.01
N VAL A 288 17.67 26.47 1.09
CA VAL A 288 18.01 26.95 2.43
C VAL A 288 17.81 25.79 3.39
N PHE A 289 18.88 25.37 4.06
CA PHE A 289 18.85 24.27 5.02
C PHE A 289 18.66 24.80 6.45
N ASP A 290 17.93 24.05 7.28
CA ASP A 290 17.87 24.27 8.74
C ASP A 290 18.99 23.49 9.45
N ASP A 291 19.32 22.32 8.90
CA ASP A 291 20.38 21.37 9.29
C ASP A 291 20.85 20.74 7.96
N ARG A 292 22.05 21.10 7.50
CA ARG A 292 22.51 20.76 6.14
C ARG A 292 23.13 19.37 6.05
N ASP A 293 23.84 18.93 7.07
CA ASP A 293 24.43 17.59 7.11
C ASP A 293 23.49 16.55 7.72
N ALA A 294 22.29 16.98 8.12
CA ALA A 294 21.18 16.16 8.59
C ALA A 294 21.58 15.33 9.82
N ASP A 295 22.42 15.91 10.68
CA ASP A 295 22.94 15.24 11.85
C ASP A 295 22.06 15.45 13.10
N GLY A 296 21.02 16.27 13.00
CA GLY A 296 20.06 16.57 14.05
C GLY A 296 20.39 17.85 14.83
N MET A 297 21.53 18.49 14.58
CA MET A 297 21.87 19.81 15.12
C MET A 297 21.60 20.90 14.08
N LEU A 298 21.08 22.05 14.53
CA LEU A 298 20.88 23.18 13.61
C LEU A 298 22.23 23.82 13.25
N ASP A 299 22.43 24.20 11.98
CA ASP A 299 23.66 24.88 11.49
C ASP A 299 24.03 26.12 12.34
N VAL A 300 23.01 26.85 12.84
CA VAL A 300 23.19 28.02 13.71
C VAL A 300 23.72 27.67 15.10
N TRP A 301 23.48 26.45 15.56
CA TRP A 301 24.00 25.91 16.81
C TRP A 301 25.47 25.53 16.65
N GLU A 302 25.79 24.80 15.59
CA GLU A 302 27.16 24.38 15.25
C GLU A 302 28.11 25.56 15.02
N GLU A 303 27.59 26.68 14.48
CA GLU A 303 28.33 27.94 14.36
C GLU A 303 28.88 28.44 15.71
N ARG A 304 28.24 28.10 16.85
CA ARG A 304 28.75 28.46 18.19
C ARG A 304 30.06 27.73 18.52
N ILE A 305 30.12 26.44 18.19
CA ILE A 305 31.31 25.59 18.35
C ILE A 305 32.39 26.04 17.35
N PHE A 306 32.01 26.16 16.08
CA PHE A 306 32.89 26.58 14.98
C PHE A 306 33.55 27.95 15.24
N SER A 307 32.77 28.94 15.71
CA SER A 307 33.27 30.29 15.97
C SER A 307 34.20 30.40 17.19
N ARG A 308 34.18 29.41 18.10
CA ARG A 308 35.01 29.39 19.33
C ARG A 308 36.44 28.90 19.08
N ASN A 309 36.62 27.95 18.16
CA ASN A 309 37.85 27.24 17.76
C ASN A 309 39.13 27.61 18.54
N PHE A 310 39.45 26.81 19.56
CA PHE A 310 40.73 26.85 20.28
C PHE A 310 41.62 25.65 19.90
N GLU A 311 42.24 25.68 18.72
CA GLU A 311 43.27 24.70 18.31
C GLU A 311 42.79 23.23 18.15
N ASP A 312 41.82 22.92 17.26
CA ASP A 312 41.83 21.66 16.47
C ASP A 312 40.91 21.69 15.23
N ALA A 313 41.00 20.66 14.40
CA ALA A 313 40.66 20.53 12.97
C ALA A 313 39.19 20.65 12.48
N ILE A 314 38.37 21.57 12.99
CA ILE A 314 37.03 21.88 12.43
C ILE A 314 37.17 22.95 11.33
N ALA A 315 36.96 22.59 10.06
CA ALA A 315 37.18 23.47 8.90
C ALA A 315 35.90 24.18 8.41
N SER A 316 34.73 23.63 8.72
CA SER A 316 33.40 24.23 8.54
C SER A 316 32.45 23.85 9.68
N ILE A 317 31.28 24.48 9.75
CA ILE A 317 30.20 24.08 10.67
C ILE A 317 29.87 22.58 10.53
N TYR A 318 29.87 22.04 9.31
CA TYR A 318 29.65 20.60 9.02
C TYR A 318 30.76 19.62 9.46
N ASP A 319 31.84 20.11 10.07
CA ASP A 319 32.85 19.25 10.69
C ASP A 319 32.63 19.11 12.20
N VAL A 320 31.60 19.77 12.75
CA VAL A 320 31.20 19.62 14.16
C VAL A 320 30.57 18.25 14.31
N GLN A 321 31.20 17.37 15.09
CA GLN A 321 30.63 16.03 15.31
C GLN A 321 29.58 16.11 16.40
N ARG A 322 28.34 15.72 16.10
CA ARG A 322 27.25 15.69 17.09
C ARG A 322 27.56 14.92 18.37
N GLU A 323 28.31 13.81 18.25
CA GLU A 323 28.65 12.91 19.36
C GLU A 323 29.90 13.36 20.14
N ASP A 324 30.60 14.39 19.68
CA ASP A 324 31.75 14.94 20.41
C ASP A 324 31.29 15.73 21.63
N ASN A 325 32.13 15.77 22.65
CA ASN A 325 31.97 16.61 23.83
C ASN A 325 32.97 17.76 23.73
N PHE A 326 32.52 18.89 23.16
CA PHE A 326 33.43 19.98 22.79
C PHE A 326 34.05 20.69 24.01
N ASP A 327 33.27 20.89 25.06
CA ASP A 327 33.69 21.70 26.21
C ASP A 327 34.24 20.86 27.38
N GLY A 328 34.01 19.55 27.37
CA GLY A 328 34.56 18.56 28.28
C GLY A 328 33.72 18.29 29.52
N ASP A 329 32.42 18.59 29.54
CA ASP A 329 31.54 18.47 30.72
C ASP A 329 30.83 17.10 30.87
N GLU A 330 31.02 16.21 29.89
CA GLU A 330 30.50 14.83 29.77
C GLU A 330 29.21 14.70 28.95
N PHE A 331 28.66 15.81 28.47
CA PHE A 331 27.60 15.83 27.46
C PHE A 331 28.18 15.91 26.05
N SER A 332 27.54 15.25 25.09
CA SER A 332 27.85 15.47 23.67
C SER A 332 27.12 16.70 23.13
N ASN A 333 27.60 17.26 22.02
CA ASN A 333 27.05 18.47 21.41
C ASN A 333 25.54 18.34 21.11
N ILE A 334 25.07 17.15 20.73
CA ILE A 334 23.64 16.86 20.53
C ILE A 334 22.87 16.84 21.86
N GLU A 335 23.44 16.26 22.92
CA GLU A 335 22.81 16.27 24.24
C GLU A 335 22.67 17.70 24.78
N GLU A 336 23.70 18.53 24.58
CA GLU A 336 23.69 19.95 24.95
C GLU A 336 22.66 20.76 24.16
N PHE A 337 22.57 20.53 22.85
CA PHE A 337 21.54 21.14 21.99
C PHE A 337 20.13 20.85 22.50
N LEU A 338 19.87 19.58 22.81
CA LEU A 338 18.57 19.08 23.28
C LEU A 338 18.21 19.57 24.70
N LEU A 339 19.22 19.79 25.54
CA LEU A 339 19.06 20.32 26.90
C LEU A 339 19.03 21.86 26.93
N GLY A 340 19.51 22.53 25.88
CA GLY A 340 19.69 23.97 25.82
C GLY A 340 20.89 24.46 26.63
N LEU A 341 21.87 23.58 26.86
CA LEU A 341 23.17 23.89 27.48
C LEU A 341 24.06 24.62 26.48
N ASP A 342 25.07 25.35 26.95
CA ASP A 342 25.94 26.12 26.07
C ASP A 342 27.13 25.26 25.62
N PRO A 343 27.24 24.86 24.33
CA PRO A 343 28.16 23.82 23.87
C PRO A 343 29.65 24.22 23.89
N VAL A 344 29.96 25.35 24.52
CA VAL A 344 31.29 25.93 24.63
C VAL A 344 31.62 26.32 26.08
N THR A 345 30.71 26.06 27.01
CA THR A 345 30.80 26.45 28.42
C THR A 345 30.43 25.24 29.28
N PRO A 346 31.39 24.65 30.03
CA PRO A 346 31.15 23.44 30.84
C PRO A 346 30.10 23.67 31.92
N ASP A 347 28.84 23.51 31.56
CA ASP A 347 27.67 23.88 32.36
C ASP A 347 26.65 22.75 32.53
N GLY A 348 26.87 21.61 31.90
CA GLY A 348 26.22 20.35 32.23
C GLY A 348 26.66 19.80 33.59
N ASP A 349 25.67 19.37 34.39
CA ASP A 349 25.87 18.52 35.55
C ASP A 349 25.46 17.08 35.26
N PRO A 350 26.06 16.06 35.90
CA PRO A 350 25.71 14.68 35.60
C PRO A 350 24.22 14.44 35.88
N LEU A 351 23.49 13.98 34.87
CA LEU A 351 22.10 13.56 35.01
C LEU A 351 21.99 12.43 36.04
N ASP A 352 21.55 12.75 37.26
CA ASP A 352 21.61 11.83 38.38
C ASP A 352 20.31 11.76 39.21
N THR A 353 19.30 12.56 38.87
CA THR A 353 18.03 12.59 39.60
C THR A 353 16.83 12.06 38.80
N VAL A 354 15.86 11.53 39.54
CA VAL A 354 14.53 11.15 39.00
C VAL A 354 13.81 12.36 38.41
N GLN A 355 14.00 13.54 39.00
CA GLN A 355 13.36 14.78 38.57
C GLN A 355 13.85 15.19 37.17
N GLU A 356 15.16 15.17 36.92
CA GLU A 356 15.74 15.46 35.60
C GLU A 356 15.25 14.46 34.55
N GLY A 357 15.18 13.17 34.88
CA GLY A 357 14.63 12.15 33.99
C GLY A 357 13.16 12.40 33.60
N VAL A 358 12.33 12.83 34.55
CA VAL A 358 10.92 13.16 34.30
C VAL A 358 10.77 14.47 33.51
N GLU A 359 11.62 15.47 33.76
CA GLU A 359 11.67 16.71 32.97
C GLU A 359 12.09 16.44 31.52
N LEU A 360 13.03 15.51 31.29
CA LEU A 360 13.41 15.05 29.97
C LEU A 360 12.28 14.30 29.26
N ILE A 361 11.57 13.40 29.96
CA ILE A 361 10.35 12.76 29.42
C ILE A 361 9.34 13.82 28.98
N SER A 362 9.11 14.85 29.79
CA SER A 362 8.20 15.95 29.46
C SER A 362 8.55 16.66 28.16
N LYS A 363 9.84 16.98 27.98
CA LYS A 363 10.35 17.60 26.76
C LYS A 363 10.23 16.67 25.56
N ALA A 364 10.46 15.36 25.75
CA ALA A 364 10.29 14.37 24.68
C ALA A 364 8.83 14.26 24.22
N LEU A 365 7.86 14.38 25.14
CA LEU A 365 6.43 14.33 24.81
C LEU A 365 5.91 15.59 24.08
N THR A 366 6.72 16.66 24.00
CA THR A 366 6.29 17.98 23.49
C THR A 366 7.09 18.48 22.28
N ASN A 367 8.11 17.75 21.84
CA ASN A 367 8.98 18.08 20.69
C ASN A 367 9.07 16.91 19.69
N ASP A 368 9.59 17.18 18.49
CA ASP A 368 9.99 16.13 17.53
C ASP A 368 11.33 15.55 18.03
N VAL A 369 11.32 14.34 18.59
CA VAL A 369 12.44 13.82 19.40
C VAL A 369 13.32 12.83 18.66
N ASP A 370 14.63 13.08 18.70
CA ASP A 370 15.71 12.16 18.27
C ASP A 370 15.85 10.99 19.27
N SER A 371 16.19 9.79 18.78
CA SER A 371 16.51 8.61 19.60
C SER A 371 17.57 8.86 20.69
N VAL A 372 18.50 9.81 20.50
CA VAL A 372 19.49 10.25 21.50
C VAL A 372 18.81 10.79 22.77
N TYR A 373 17.63 11.42 22.65
CA TYR A 373 16.86 11.94 23.78
C TYR A 373 16.43 10.83 24.75
N PHE A 374 16.06 9.65 24.22
CA PHE A 374 15.66 8.51 25.03
C PHE A 374 16.84 7.82 25.70
N SER A 375 18.02 7.88 25.09
CA SER A 375 19.26 7.39 25.71
C SER A 375 19.64 8.20 26.95
N LEU A 376 19.46 9.53 26.89
CA LEU A 376 19.62 10.44 28.03
C LEU A 376 18.62 10.11 29.15
N ILE A 377 17.35 9.90 28.80
CA ILE A 377 16.30 9.53 29.76
C ILE A 377 16.63 8.20 30.46
N ASP A 378 17.01 7.16 29.70
CA ASP A 378 17.38 5.85 30.28
C ASP A 378 18.62 5.98 31.18
N ARG A 379 19.60 6.81 30.79
CA ARG A 379 20.80 7.11 31.60
C ARG A 379 20.44 7.76 32.94
N CYS A 380 19.55 8.75 32.98
CA CYS A 380 19.08 9.37 34.23
C CYS A 380 18.55 8.34 35.22
N PHE A 381 17.60 7.52 34.76
CA PHE A 381 16.97 6.54 35.64
C PHE A 381 17.91 5.37 35.96
N MET A 382 18.83 5.01 35.07
CA MET A 382 19.88 4.05 35.36
C MET A 382 20.78 4.52 36.50
N VAL A 383 21.27 5.76 36.46
CA VAL A 383 22.08 6.34 37.53
C VAL A 383 21.31 6.36 38.85
N ALA A 384 20.04 6.79 38.83
CA ALA A 384 19.18 6.80 40.01
C ALA A 384 18.96 5.39 40.60
N VAL A 385 18.78 4.37 39.76
CA VAL A 385 18.61 2.96 40.16
C VAL A 385 19.92 2.33 40.65
N ASP A 386 21.06 2.68 40.06
CA ASP A 386 22.37 2.19 40.51
C ASP A 386 22.76 2.79 41.87
N ALA A 387 22.38 4.06 42.11
CA ALA A 387 22.55 4.73 43.38
C ALA A 387 21.65 4.15 44.48
N ASP A 388 20.38 3.85 44.15
CA ASP A 388 19.44 3.17 45.04
C ASP A 388 18.62 2.10 44.28
N PRO A 389 19.01 0.81 44.36
CA PRO A 389 18.30 -0.28 43.69
C PRO A 389 16.82 -0.43 44.10
N ALA A 390 16.43 0.11 45.25
CA ALA A 390 15.06 0.12 45.77
C ALA A 390 14.26 1.38 45.37
N ASN A 391 14.82 2.23 44.50
CA ASN A 391 14.10 3.34 43.90
C ASN A 391 13.10 2.82 42.84
N TYR A 392 11.95 2.34 43.32
CA TYR A 392 10.93 1.73 42.47
C TYR A 392 10.26 2.74 41.53
N GLU A 393 10.19 4.00 41.91
CA GLU A 393 9.68 5.10 41.08
C GLU A 393 10.57 5.30 39.84
N ALA A 394 11.89 5.36 40.02
CA ALA A 394 12.83 5.42 38.89
C ALA A 394 12.70 4.21 37.94
N ARG A 395 12.42 3.01 38.47
CA ARG A 395 12.18 1.81 37.64
C ARG A 395 10.89 1.89 36.84
N ILE A 396 9.82 2.44 37.43
CA ILE A 396 8.55 2.66 36.73
C ILE A 396 8.75 3.64 35.57
N TYR A 397 9.39 4.79 35.82
CA TYR A 397 9.64 5.76 34.75
C TYR A 397 10.61 5.24 33.69
N ARG A 398 11.63 4.47 34.07
CA ARG A 398 12.55 3.84 33.11
C ARG A 398 11.82 2.84 32.20
N ALA A 399 10.99 1.97 32.79
CA ALA A 399 10.16 1.04 32.01
C ALA A 399 9.23 1.80 31.05
N PHE A 400 8.59 2.89 31.50
CA PHE A 400 7.76 3.75 30.66
C PHE A 400 8.56 4.38 29.51
N SER A 401 9.73 4.96 29.79
CA SER A 401 10.58 5.62 28.79
C SER A 401 11.05 4.69 27.67
N ARG A 402 11.36 3.43 27.98
CA ARG A 402 11.76 2.42 26.97
C ARG A 402 10.64 2.08 26.01
N LEU A 403 9.40 2.03 26.51
CA LEU A 403 8.23 1.81 25.67
C LEU A 403 7.95 3.03 24.79
N MET A 404 8.17 4.25 25.29
CA MET A 404 8.09 5.46 24.46
C MET A 404 9.18 5.49 23.38
N ASN A 405 10.40 5.05 23.69
CA ASN A 405 11.49 4.97 22.72
C ASN A 405 11.15 3.97 21.59
N LEU A 406 10.56 2.82 21.92
CA LEU A 406 10.13 1.83 20.92
C LEU A 406 9.15 2.42 19.89
N VAL A 407 8.29 3.35 20.30
CA VAL A 407 7.33 4.01 19.38
C VAL A 407 8.01 5.06 18.49
N ASN A 408 9.14 5.60 18.94
CA ASN A 408 9.95 6.59 18.24
C ASN A 408 11.22 5.97 17.64
N ASP A 409 11.28 4.65 17.50
CA ASP A 409 12.45 3.96 16.96
C ASP A 409 12.63 4.33 15.49
N ASP A 410 13.70 5.08 15.19
CA ASP A 410 13.97 5.64 13.86
C ASP A 410 14.14 4.56 12.80
N GLU A 411 14.75 3.42 13.14
CA GLU A 411 14.92 2.30 12.21
C GLU A 411 13.58 1.64 11.89
N LEU A 412 12.73 1.44 12.91
CA LEU A 412 11.38 0.90 12.73
C LEU A 412 10.48 1.87 11.95
N ARG A 413 10.58 3.18 12.23
CA ARG A 413 9.81 4.22 11.53
C ARG A 413 10.25 4.38 10.08
N ALA A 414 11.55 4.43 9.82
CA ALA A 414 12.10 4.51 8.46
C ALA A 414 11.68 3.30 7.63
N TRP A 415 11.82 2.11 8.20
CA TRP A 415 11.38 0.87 7.57
C TRP A 415 9.86 0.84 7.33
N LEU A 416 9.02 1.23 8.29
CA LEU A 416 7.56 1.33 8.06
C LEU A 416 7.21 2.37 6.98
N GLY A 417 7.98 3.46 6.92
CA GLY A 417 7.87 4.51 5.93
C GLY A 417 8.14 4.05 4.50
N GLU A 418 9.05 3.08 4.31
CA GLU A 418 9.32 2.45 3.00
C GLU A 418 8.07 1.78 2.41
N PHE A 419 7.12 1.37 3.25
CA PHE A 419 5.85 0.76 2.82
C PHE A 419 4.67 1.72 2.87
N GLY A 420 4.89 3.03 3.01
CA GLY A 420 3.82 4.03 3.10
C GLY A 420 3.06 4.03 4.44
N GLY A 421 3.61 3.35 5.46
CA GLY A 421 3.09 3.32 6.83
C GLY A 421 3.84 4.25 7.78
N ALA A 422 3.19 4.62 8.88
CA ALA A 422 3.76 5.42 9.97
C ALA A 422 3.21 4.93 11.30
N LEU A 423 4.09 4.73 12.28
CA LEU A 423 3.71 4.43 13.66
C LEU A 423 3.56 5.73 14.45
N SER A 424 2.43 5.93 15.10
CA SER A 424 2.19 7.10 15.96
C SER A 424 2.45 6.78 17.43
N PHE A 425 2.55 7.85 18.25
CA PHE A 425 2.80 7.78 19.69
C PHE A 425 1.75 6.94 20.47
N ASP A 426 0.52 6.86 19.96
CA ASP A 426 -0.57 6.00 20.47
C ASP A 426 -0.52 4.56 19.91
N PHE A 427 0.65 4.11 19.42
CA PHE A 427 0.88 2.79 18.79
C PHE A 427 -0.03 2.51 17.59
N LYS A 428 -0.56 3.55 16.95
CA LYS A 428 -1.42 3.41 15.78
C LYS A 428 -0.57 3.43 14.51
N LEU A 429 -0.66 2.37 13.74
CA LEU A 429 -0.16 2.36 12.37
C LEU A 429 -1.14 3.14 11.49
N SER A 430 -0.61 4.04 10.65
CA SER A 430 -1.39 4.89 9.74
C SER A 430 -0.67 5.03 8.41
N GLY A 431 -1.40 5.24 7.31
CA GLY A 431 -0.83 5.36 5.97
C GLY A 431 -1.44 4.39 4.96
N GLU A 432 -1.19 4.63 3.67
CA GLU A 432 -1.59 3.71 2.60
C GLU A 432 -0.41 2.77 2.32
N PHE A 433 -0.61 1.48 2.62
CA PHE A 433 0.42 0.47 2.43
C PHE A 433 0.73 0.28 0.93
N ASP A 434 1.99 0.43 0.53
CA ASP A 434 2.43 0.30 -0.87
C ASP A 434 2.65 -1.16 -1.24
N ILE A 435 1.73 -1.69 -2.05
CA ILE A 435 1.70 -3.08 -2.49
C ILE A 435 2.94 -3.53 -3.28
N ASN A 436 3.64 -2.60 -3.92
CA ASN A 436 4.79 -2.94 -4.77
C ASN A 436 6.07 -3.12 -3.97
N ASN A 437 6.11 -2.67 -2.71
CA ASN A 437 7.31 -2.65 -1.88
C ASN A 437 7.18 -3.53 -0.62
N ILE A 438 6.04 -4.20 -0.39
CA ILE A 438 5.72 -4.94 0.84
C ILE A 438 6.72 -6.08 1.14
N PRO A 439 7.16 -6.26 2.41
CA PRO A 439 7.89 -7.45 2.83
C PRO A 439 7.07 -8.69 3.07
N LEU A 440 7.75 -9.84 2.98
CA LEU A 440 7.18 -11.09 3.48
C LEU A 440 6.69 -10.81 4.90
N ALA A 441 5.48 -11.23 5.22
CA ALA A 441 4.94 -11.00 6.55
C ALA A 441 5.83 -11.60 7.65
N ASP A 442 6.54 -12.69 7.34
CA ASP A 442 7.52 -13.27 8.26
C ASP A 442 8.69 -12.30 8.55
N ASP A 443 9.16 -11.53 7.56
CA ASP A 443 10.22 -10.53 7.73
C ASP A 443 9.73 -9.30 8.49
N VAL A 444 8.49 -8.87 8.22
CA VAL A 444 7.79 -7.83 8.98
C VAL A 444 7.75 -8.22 10.47
N VAL A 445 7.29 -9.44 10.74
CA VAL A 445 7.18 -10.00 12.09
C VAL A 445 8.55 -10.10 12.77
N ASP A 446 9.58 -10.56 12.06
CA ASP A 446 10.92 -10.68 12.63
C ASP A 446 11.54 -9.34 12.98
N ARG A 447 11.35 -8.33 12.13
CA ARG A 447 11.91 -6.99 12.34
C ARG A 447 11.20 -6.25 13.48
N ILE A 448 9.87 -6.35 13.55
CA ILE A 448 9.09 -5.87 14.71
C ILE A 448 9.55 -6.58 15.98
N CYS A 449 9.70 -7.92 15.96
CA CYS A 449 10.15 -8.67 17.13
C CYS A 449 11.58 -8.29 17.57
N SER A 450 12.47 -8.00 16.63
CA SER A 450 13.87 -7.63 16.92
C SER A 450 13.96 -6.29 17.65
N ASN A 451 13.06 -5.36 17.36
CA ASN A 451 13.02 -4.04 18.00
C ASN A 451 12.14 -4.03 19.26
N ALA A 452 10.98 -4.69 19.24
CA ALA A 452 10.01 -4.66 20.34
C ALA A 452 10.39 -5.56 21.52
N LEU A 453 10.86 -6.80 21.28
CA LEU A 453 11.11 -7.76 22.37
C LEU A 453 12.17 -7.28 23.37
N PRO A 454 13.32 -6.68 22.96
CA PRO A 454 14.29 -6.15 23.91
C PRO A 454 13.73 -5.07 24.83
N ALA A 455 12.96 -4.11 24.28
CA ALA A 455 12.34 -3.04 25.06
C ALA A 455 11.29 -3.59 26.04
N ILE A 456 10.46 -4.54 25.59
CA ILE A 456 9.46 -5.23 26.42
C ILE A 456 10.13 -5.99 27.56
N ASP A 457 11.17 -6.77 27.26
CA ASP A 457 11.88 -7.59 28.26
C ASP A 457 12.62 -6.74 29.30
N ALA A 458 13.28 -5.66 28.87
CA ALA A 458 13.95 -4.73 29.76
C ALA A 458 12.98 -3.96 30.67
N SER A 459 11.81 -3.56 30.12
CA SER A 459 10.76 -2.88 30.90
C SER A 459 10.14 -3.83 31.92
N TYR A 460 9.84 -5.07 31.53
CA TYR A 460 9.33 -6.09 32.45
C TYR A 460 10.33 -6.37 33.58
N ALA A 461 11.63 -6.45 33.27
CA ALA A 461 12.66 -6.70 34.28
C ALA A 461 12.72 -5.61 35.37
N ASP A 462 12.47 -4.35 35.01
CA ASP A 462 12.41 -3.26 35.97
C ASP A 462 11.18 -3.33 36.88
N LEU A 463 10.01 -3.58 36.30
CA LEU A 463 8.77 -3.72 37.05
C LEU A 463 8.77 -4.96 37.95
N ALA A 464 9.32 -6.08 37.47
CA ALA A 464 9.42 -7.33 38.23
C ALA A 464 10.35 -7.23 39.45
N PHE A 465 11.21 -6.22 39.52
CA PHE A 465 12.04 -5.94 40.69
C PHE A 465 11.23 -5.34 41.85
N ILE A 466 10.07 -4.74 41.56
CA ILE A 466 9.23 -4.08 42.56
C ILE A 466 8.53 -5.16 43.42
N PRO A 467 8.67 -5.12 44.76
CA PRO A 467 8.05 -6.11 45.63
C PRO A 467 6.52 -6.14 45.51
N ALA A 468 5.96 -7.34 45.60
CA ALA A 468 4.51 -7.55 45.59
C ALA A 468 3.75 -6.83 46.72
N ASP A 469 4.43 -6.51 47.82
CA ASP A 469 3.92 -5.79 48.99
C ASP A 469 4.37 -4.32 49.04
N TRP A 470 4.83 -3.76 47.91
CA TRP A 470 5.15 -2.34 47.80
C TRP A 470 3.91 -1.47 48.10
N THR A 471 4.07 -0.51 49.01
CA THR A 471 3.00 0.39 49.47
C THR A 471 3.22 1.84 49.05
N GLY A 472 4.25 2.10 48.25
CA GLY A 472 4.49 3.42 47.66
C GLY A 472 3.67 3.63 46.40
N THR A 473 3.78 4.83 45.84
CA THR A 473 3.18 5.22 44.56
C THR A 473 4.21 6.02 43.77
N ALA A 474 4.12 5.96 42.44
CA ALA A 474 4.82 6.88 41.53
C ALA A 474 3.81 7.88 40.96
N GLU A 475 4.15 9.16 40.91
CA GLU A 475 3.23 10.23 40.48
C GLU A 475 3.38 10.52 38.97
N ILE A 476 2.29 10.47 38.21
CA ILE A 476 2.26 10.97 36.82
C ILE A 476 1.55 12.32 36.87
N SER A 477 2.35 13.38 36.95
CA SER A 477 1.89 14.74 37.23
C SER A 477 1.55 15.51 35.97
N THR A 478 0.47 16.30 36.01
CA THR A 478 0.12 17.30 34.97
C THR A 478 1.23 18.33 34.69
N ASN A 479 2.18 18.48 35.63
CA ASN A 479 3.32 19.39 35.47
C ASN A 479 4.33 18.91 34.43
N TYR A 480 4.41 17.59 34.22
CA TYR A 480 5.44 16.96 33.39
C TYR A 480 4.84 16.14 32.25
N PHE A 481 3.65 15.58 32.42
CA PHE A 481 2.98 14.74 31.44
C PHE A 481 1.74 15.45 30.87
N PRO A 482 1.42 15.25 29.58
CA PRO A 482 0.24 15.82 28.94
C PRO A 482 -1.03 15.05 29.33
N VAL A 483 -1.32 14.98 30.63
CA VAL A 483 -2.53 14.39 31.22
C VAL A 483 -3.41 15.51 31.78
N ASP A 484 -4.74 15.41 31.71
CA ASP A 484 -5.62 16.48 32.22
C ASP A 484 -5.70 16.50 33.76
N GLU A 485 -5.29 15.42 34.44
CA GLU A 485 -5.18 15.37 35.91
C GLU A 485 -4.05 14.44 36.39
N THR A 486 -3.56 14.68 37.61
CA THR A 486 -2.46 13.91 38.20
C THR A 486 -2.96 12.53 38.64
N VAL A 487 -2.31 11.48 38.14
CA VAL A 487 -2.62 10.08 38.45
C VAL A 487 -1.43 9.38 39.13
N TYR A 488 -1.70 8.28 39.82
CA TYR A 488 -0.68 7.54 40.58
C TYR A 488 -0.56 6.09 40.12
N VAL A 489 0.67 5.57 40.10
CA VAL A 489 0.98 4.16 39.81
C VAL A 489 1.33 3.45 41.12
N ASP A 490 0.52 2.49 41.52
CA ASP A 490 0.71 1.65 42.70
C ASP A 490 1.08 0.19 42.35
N ALA A 491 1.18 -0.68 43.36
CA ALA A 491 1.52 -2.09 43.16
C ALA A 491 0.47 -2.89 42.37
N ALA A 492 -0.78 -2.41 42.24
CA ALA A 492 -1.78 -3.03 41.39
C ALA A 492 -1.60 -2.60 39.93
N ASP A 493 -1.29 -1.31 39.69
CA ASP A 493 -0.96 -0.80 38.35
C ASP A 493 0.31 -1.44 37.79
N VAL A 494 1.34 -1.63 38.64
CA VAL A 494 2.57 -2.35 38.24
C VAL A 494 2.27 -3.79 37.83
N ALA A 495 1.40 -4.50 38.55
CA ALA A 495 1.02 -5.87 38.20
C ALA A 495 0.25 -5.94 36.87
N ALA A 496 -0.65 -4.98 36.63
CA ALA A 496 -1.37 -4.86 35.36
C ALA A 496 -0.42 -4.49 34.20
N ALA A 497 0.51 -3.55 34.40
CA ALA A 497 1.52 -3.21 33.39
C ALA A 497 2.43 -4.40 33.05
N MET A 498 2.88 -5.16 34.05
CA MET A 498 3.63 -6.41 33.83
C MET A 498 2.82 -7.44 33.04
N SER A 499 1.51 -7.57 33.33
CA SER A 499 0.61 -8.44 32.58
C SER A 499 0.54 -8.03 31.10
N MET A 500 0.36 -6.73 30.82
CA MET A 500 0.32 -6.21 29.45
C MET A 500 1.63 -6.45 28.70
N LEU A 501 2.78 -6.27 29.35
CA LEU A 501 4.08 -6.56 28.74
C LEU A 501 4.25 -8.04 28.41
N ARG A 502 3.79 -8.94 29.29
CA ARG A 502 3.82 -10.39 29.01
C ARG A 502 2.89 -10.78 27.88
N LEU A 503 1.72 -10.16 27.82
CA LEU A 503 0.79 -10.34 26.73
C LEU A 503 1.37 -9.86 25.40
N ALA A 504 1.96 -8.65 25.36
CA ALA A 504 2.62 -8.12 24.17
C ALA A 504 3.76 -9.04 23.70
N ARG A 505 4.55 -9.56 24.65
CA ARG A 505 5.60 -10.54 24.37
C ARG A 505 5.06 -11.86 23.82
N ALA A 506 3.97 -12.37 24.41
CA ALA A 506 3.32 -13.60 23.98
C ALA A 506 2.79 -13.44 22.55
N ALA A 507 2.17 -12.29 22.23
CA ALA A 507 1.67 -11.99 20.90
C ALA A 507 2.80 -11.91 19.87
N ALA A 508 3.88 -11.18 20.16
CA ALA A 508 5.04 -11.08 19.27
C ALA A 508 5.66 -12.46 18.97
N LEU A 509 5.84 -13.30 19.99
CA LEU A 509 6.35 -14.66 19.79
C LEU A 509 5.36 -15.58 19.08
N MET A 510 4.06 -15.42 19.32
CA MET A 510 3.03 -16.19 18.63
C MET A 510 3.03 -15.87 17.14
N ALA A 511 3.09 -14.59 16.78
CA ALA A 511 3.25 -14.14 15.40
C ALA A 511 4.51 -14.73 14.77
N ARG A 512 5.67 -14.63 15.44
CA ARG A 512 6.94 -15.17 14.93
C ARG A 512 6.95 -16.70 14.79
N SER A 513 6.13 -17.39 15.58
CA SER A 513 6.06 -18.84 15.59
C SER A 513 5.26 -19.45 14.44
N GLN A 514 4.41 -18.66 13.78
CA GLN A 514 3.57 -19.07 12.67
C GLN A 514 4.21 -18.65 11.34
N SER A 515 4.03 -19.43 10.28
CA SER A 515 4.34 -18.98 8.93
C SER A 515 3.18 -18.14 8.42
N ALA A 516 3.43 -16.86 8.16
CA ALA A 516 2.45 -15.98 7.54
C ALA A 516 2.41 -16.12 6.01
N ASN A 517 3.31 -16.91 5.40
CA ASN A 517 3.29 -17.17 3.97
C ASN A 517 2.05 -17.99 3.56
N VAL A 518 1.12 -17.33 2.87
CA VAL A 518 -0.08 -17.97 2.30
C VAL A 518 0.33 -18.73 1.05
N ASP A 519 0.09 -20.04 1.03
CA ASP A 519 0.25 -20.87 -0.15
C ASP A 519 -0.94 -20.64 -1.10
N PHE A 520 -0.78 -19.72 -2.05
CA PHE A 520 -1.85 -19.27 -2.94
C PHE A 520 -2.37 -20.36 -3.89
N GLU A 521 -1.60 -21.43 -4.12
CA GLU A 521 -2.08 -22.59 -4.89
C GLU A 521 -3.21 -23.34 -4.15
N LYS A 522 -3.32 -23.18 -2.82
CA LYS A 522 -4.37 -23.77 -1.98
C LYS A 522 -5.63 -22.89 -1.86
N LEU A 523 -5.64 -21.67 -2.40
CA LEU A 523 -6.80 -20.76 -2.39
C LEU A 523 -7.84 -21.05 -3.49
N VAL A 524 -7.53 -21.92 -4.44
CA VAL A 524 -8.44 -22.34 -5.51
C VAL A 524 -9.06 -23.69 -5.14
N LEU A 525 -10.39 -23.77 -4.99
CA LEU A 525 -11.08 -25.04 -4.68
C LEU A 525 -11.37 -25.83 -5.97
N PRO A 526 -10.65 -26.94 -6.25
CA PRO A 526 -10.85 -27.71 -7.47
C PRO A 526 -12.20 -28.43 -7.49
N MET A 527 -12.79 -28.61 -8.68
CA MET A 527 -13.93 -29.49 -8.85
C MET A 527 -13.52 -30.97 -8.75
N ASP A 528 -13.59 -31.54 -7.55
CA ASP A 528 -13.29 -32.95 -7.31
C ASP A 528 -14.53 -33.85 -7.44
N GLY A 529 -14.57 -34.68 -8.50
CA GLY A 529 -15.53 -35.78 -8.60
C GLY A 529 -15.45 -36.57 -9.92
N PRO A 530 -15.56 -37.92 -9.90
CA PRO A 530 -15.54 -38.74 -11.11
C PRO A 530 -16.82 -38.60 -11.92
N LEU A 531 -16.62 -38.37 -13.23
CA LEU A 531 -17.60 -38.11 -14.27
C LEU A 531 -18.46 -39.37 -14.54
N ALA A 532 -19.81 -39.24 -14.64
CA ALA A 532 -20.66 -39.87 -15.70
C ALA A 532 -22.18 -40.04 -15.40
N SER A 533 -22.74 -39.74 -14.22
CA SER A 533 -24.16 -40.08 -13.94
C SER A 533 -25.06 -38.99 -13.37
N VAL A 534 -24.59 -37.73 -13.27
CA VAL A 534 -25.48 -36.62 -12.88
C VAL A 534 -26.51 -36.40 -13.98
N THR A 535 -27.78 -36.61 -13.66
CA THR A 535 -28.90 -36.45 -14.60
C THR A 535 -29.80 -35.38 -14.03
N VAL A 536 -29.97 -34.28 -14.77
CA VAL A 536 -30.82 -33.16 -14.33
C VAL A 536 -32.27 -33.64 -14.24
N ASP A 537 -32.70 -34.05 -13.04
CA ASP A 537 -34.01 -34.68 -12.80
C ASP A 537 -34.65 -34.29 -11.45
N GLY A 538 -33.94 -33.51 -10.63
CA GLY A 538 -34.42 -33.03 -9.33
C GLY A 538 -34.31 -34.07 -8.20
N SER A 539 -33.58 -35.17 -8.41
CA SER A 539 -33.33 -36.19 -7.39
C SER A 539 -31.95 -36.04 -6.78
N THR A 540 -31.80 -36.35 -5.48
CA THR A 540 -30.49 -36.26 -4.80
C THR A 540 -29.56 -37.45 -5.06
N ASN A 541 -30.04 -38.47 -5.78
CA ASN A 541 -29.40 -39.79 -5.76
C ASN A 541 -28.11 -39.83 -6.60
N ASP A 542 -28.03 -38.99 -7.62
CA ASP A 542 -26.90 -38.81 -8.53
C ASP A 542 -25.82 -37.88 -7.96
N TRP A 543 -26.16 -37.01 -7.00
CA TRP A 543 -25.24 -36.16 -6.23
C TRP A 543 -24.58 -36.85 -5.02
N ASN A 544 -24.85 -38.15 -4.84
CA ASN A 544 -24.25 -38.95 -3.76
C ASN A 544 -22.75 -39.18 -4.05
N GLY A 545 -21.91 -38.76 -3.11
CA GLY A 545 -20.45 -38.88 -3.23
C GLY A 545 -19.76 -37.71 -3.92
N VAL A 546 -20.52 -36.72 -4.42
CA VAL A 546 -19.97 -35.42 -4.83
C VAL A 546 -19.72 -34.59 -3.55
N PRO A 547 -18.48 -34.11 -3.32
CA PRO A 547 -18.16 -33.29 -2.16
C PRO A 547 -18.89 -31.94 -2.21
N VAL A 548 -19.20 -31.42 -1.03
CA VAL A 548 -19.69 -30.05 -0.89
C VAL A 548 -18.53 -29.10 -1.18
N GLN A 549 -18.76 -28.11 -2.04
CA GLN A 549 -17.73 -27.16 -2.46
C GLN A 549 -17.90 -25.80 -1.78
N LEU A 550 -19.13 -25.38 -1.47
CA LEU A 550 -19.42 -24.11 -0.78
C LEU A 550 -20.62 -24.29 0.17
N ILE A 551 -20.66 -23.54 1.27
CA ILE A 551 -21.76 -23.50 2.25
C ILE A 551 -22.31 -22.08 2.30
N GLY A 552 -23.63 -21.92 2.37
CA GLY A 552 -24.30 -20.62 2.45
C GLY A 552 -24.10 -19.90 3.79
N LYS A 553 -24.48 -18.62 3.86
CA LYS A 553 -24.48 -17.88 5.14
C LYS A 553 -25.58 -18.41 6.06
N ILE A 554 -25.34 -18.40 7.37
CA ILE A 554 -26.35 -18.77 8.38
C ILE A 554 -27.58 -17.87 8.22
N GLY A 555 -28.75 -18.48 7.98
CA GLY A 555 -30.03 -17.77 7.77
C GLY A 555 -30.32 -17.34 6.31
N SER A 556 -29.45 -17.65 5.35
CA SER A 556 -29.69 -17.36 3.92
C SER A 556 -30.60 -18.38 3.23
N SER A 557 -31.09 -18.04 2.03
CA SER A 557 -31.92 -18.94 1.21
C SER A 557 -31.13 -20.08 0.57
N ILE A 558 -29.80 -20.13 0.66
CA ILE A 558 -28.94 -21.21 0.12
C ILE A 558 -28.28 -21.95 1.28
N GLU A 559 -28.40 -23.27 1.32
CA GLU A 559 -27.85 -24.11 2.39
C GLU A 559 -26.43 -24.60 2.06
N TYR A 560 -26.24 -25.25 0.91
CA TYR A 560 -24.92 -25.66 0.41
C TYR A 560 -24.92 -25.87 -1.11
N VAL A 561 -23.71 -25.90 -1.69
CA VAL A 561 -23.46 -26.13 -3.13
C VAL A 561 -22.53 -27.33 -3.33
N LYS A 562 -22.89 -28.19 -4.28
CA LYS A 562 -22.02 -29.25 -4.80
C LYS A 562 -21.71 -28.98 -6.26
N GLY A 563 -20.46 -29.23 -6.66
CA GLY A 563 -20.01 -29.10 -8.04
C GLY A 563 -19.43 -30.41 -8.56
N ALA A 564 -19.71 -30.73 -9.81
CA ALA A 564 -19.13 -31.86 -10.52
C ALA A 564 -18.87 -31.49 -11.97
N ARG A 565 -18.10 -32.32 -12.68
CA ARG A 565 -17.84 -32.16 -14.11
C ARG A 565 -18.16 -33.43 -14.88
N SER A 566 -18.43 -33.29 -16.18
CA SER A 566 -18.33 -34.33 -17.22
C SER A 566 -17.28 -33.94 -18.27
N ALA A 567 -17.11 -34.77 -19.30
CA ALA A 567 -16.22 -34.44 -20.42
C ALA A 567 -16.75 -33.29 -21.29
N SER A 568 -18.00 -32.86 -21.09
CA SER A 568 -18.65 -31.82 -21.90
C SER A 568 -19.45 -30.79 -21.10
N SER A 569 -19.60 -30.93 -19.79
CA SER A 569 -20.44 -30.04 -18.98
C SER A 569 -19.91 -29.88 -17.54
N VAL A 570 -20.26 -28.77 -16.90
CA VAL A 570 -20.15 -28.55 -15.46
C VAL A 570 -21.54 -28.69 -14.83
N TYR A 571 -21.65 -29.39 -13.70
CA TYR A 571 -22.89 -29.61 -12.98
C TYR A 571 -22.83 -28.94 -11.61
N ILE A 572 -23.89 -28.24 -11.24
CA ILE A 572 -24.05 -27.56 -9.95
C ILE A 572 -25.36 -28.00 -9.30
N LEU A 573 -25.32 -28.40 -8.02
CA LEU A 573 -26.48 -28.54 -7.15
C LEU A 573 -26.42 -27.47 -6.08
N ALA A 574 -27.46 -26.66 -5.96
CA ALA A 574 -27.66 -25.76 -4.83
C ALA A 574 -28.91 -26.18 -4.06
N THR A 575 -28.80 -26.35 -2.74
CA THR A 575 -29.94 -26.57 -1.85
C THR A 575 -30.40 -25.23 -1.29
N LEU A 576 -31.72 -24.98 -1.30
CA LEU A 576 -32.36 -23.74 -0.91
C LEU A 576 -33.33 -23.93 0.28
N ASN A 577 -33.41 -22.94 1.16
CA ASN A 577 -34.18 -22.98 2.42
C ASN A 577 -35.60 -22.34 2.32
N THR A 578 -36.02 -21.85 1.15
CA THR A 578 -37.28 -21.07 0.99
C THR A 578 -38.48 -21.90 0.50
N GLU A 579 -39.70 -21.64 1.02
CA GLU A 579 -40.96 -22.28 0.58
C GLU A 579 -41.58 -21.67 -0.70
N GLU A 580 -42.18 -22.54 -1.53
CA GLU A 580 -42.99 -22.39 -2.78
C GLU A 580 -42.53 -21.43 -3.92
N PHE A 581 -42.10 -22.05 -5.03
CA PHE A 581 -41.59 -21.46 -6.29
C PHE A 581 -42.68 -20.99 -7.28
N ASP A 582 -43.96 -21.19 -6.97
CA ASP A 582 -45.05 -21.13 -7.96
C ASP A 582 -45.34 -19.72 -8.55
N SER A 583 -44.64 -18.65 -8.11
CA SER A 583 -44.84 -17.28 -8.64
C SER A 583 -43.59 -16.39 -8.77
N LEU A 584 -42.38 -16.90 -8.48
CA LEU A 584 -41.14 -16.12 -8.43
C LEU A 584 -40.23 -16.41 -9.64
N ARG A 585 -39.54 -15.37 -10.14
CA ARG A 585 -38.41 -15.50 -11.07
C ARG A 585 -37.12 -15.56 -10.26
N ILE A 586 -36.27 -16.55 -10.49
CA ILE A 586 -34.92 -16.57 -9.92
C ILE A 586 -33.94 -16.06 -10.99
N GLU A 587 -33.12 -15.07 -10.67
CA GLU A 587 -31.97 -14.72 -11.51
C GLU A 587 -30.71 -15.19 -10.81
N ALA A 588 -30.06 -16.21 -11.37
CA ALA A 588 -28.74 -16.63 -10.93
C ALA A 588 -27.64 -15.94 -11.74
N LYS A 589 -26.53 -15.61 -11.10
CA LYS A 589 -25.26 -15.33 -11.77
C LYS A 589 -24.28 -16.38 -11.33
N VAL A 590 -23.74 -17.12 -12.28
CA VAL A 590 -22.73 -18.14 -12.01
C VAL A 590 -21.42 -17.66 -12.62
N ARG A 591 -20.37 -17.59 -11.81
CA ARG A 591 -19.00 -17.43 -12.28
C ARG A 591 -18.26 -18.74 -12.06
N LEU A 592 -17.81 -19.32 -13.17
CA LEU A 592 -16.90 -20.44 -13.18
C LEU A 592 -15.51 -19.88 -13.47
N GLY A 593 -14.54 -20.18 -12.61
CA GLY A 593 -13.15 -19.91 -12.90
C GLY A 593 -12.61 -21.01 -13.82
N LEU A 594 -11.90 -20.62 -14.87
CA LEU A 594 -10.96 -21.49 -15.56
C LEU A 594 -9.57 -21.11 -15.07
N ASP A 595 -8.63 -22.06 -15.04
CA ASP A 595 -7.21 -21.79 -14.83
C ASP A 595 -6.77 -20.55 -15.64
N SER A 596 -6.00 -19.71 -14.97
CA SER A 596 -5.79 -18.27 -15.13
C SER A 596 -5.20 -17.79 -16.47
N SER A 597 -5.03 -18.65 -17.47
CA SER A 597 -4.40 -18.32 -18.76
C SER A 597 -5.33 -17.68 -19.79
N VAL A 598 -6.64 -17.54 -19.53
CA VAL A 598 -7.56 -16.80 -20.42
C VAL A 598 -7.75 -15.37 -19.92
N SER A 599 -6.92 -14.43 -20.39
CA SER A 599 -7.07 -13.01 -20.05
C SER A 599 -8.44 -12.46 -20.51
N ALA A 600 -9.25 -12.03 -19.54
CA ALA A 600 -10.42 -11.22 -19.84
C ALA A 600 -9.95 -9.82 -20.25
N LYS A 601 -9.93 -9.54 -21.56
CA LYS A 601 -9.64 -8.21 -22.13
C LYS A 601 -10.34 -7.10 -21.33
N GLN A 602 -9.54 -6.29 -20.62
CA GLN A 602 -10.01 -5.05 -20.02
C GLN A 602 -10.38 -4.04 -21.11
N GLY A 603 -11.65 -3.62 -21.16
CA GLY A 603 -12.07 -2.50 -21.98
C GLY A 603 -13.55 -2.55 -22.37
N TYR A 604 -14.38 -1.83 -21.62
CA TYR A 604 -15.76 -1.42 -21.95
C TYR A 604 -16.83 -2.53 -22.12
N SER A 605 -17.71 -2.62 -21.12
CA SER A 605 -19.15 -2.93 -21.21
C SER A 605 -19.69 -3.79 -22.37
N SER A 606 -19.11 -4.95 -22.67
CA SER A 606 -19.84 -5.97 -23.44
C SER A 606 -19.52 -7.38 -22.96
N LYS A 607 -20.60 -8.02 -22.52
CA LYS A 607 -20.78 -9.45 -22.29
C LYS A 607 -19.96 -10.33 -23.26
N ASN A 608 -19.42 -11.41 -22.71
CA ASN A 608 -18.86 -12.61 -23.36
C ASN A 608 -17.33 -12.71 -23.42
N GLY A 609 -16.69 -12.80 -22.26
CA GLY A 609 -15.64 -13.81 -22.01
C GLY A 609 -16.25 -14.86 -21.09
N TRP A 610 -16.10 -16.16 -21.36
CA TRP A 610 -16.71 -17.19 -20.52
C TRP A 610 -16.15 -17.09 -19.09
N GLY A 611 -17.05 -16.83 -18.15
CA GLY A 611 -16.75 -16.46 -16.76
C GLY A 611 -17.86 -15.61 -16.12
N TYR A 612 -18.76 -15.04 -16.93
CA TYR A 612 -19.95 -14.34 -16.44
C TYR A 612 -21.21 -14.78 -17.22
N THR A 613 -21.98 -15.71 -16.66
CA THR A 613 -23.29 -16.09 -17.21
C THR A 613 -24.39 -15.68 -16.25
N ASN A 614 -25.18 -14.67 -16.63
CA ASN A 614 -26.44 -14.34 -15.95
C ASN A 614 -27.53 -15.25 -16.48
N VAL A 615 -27.97 -16.19 -15.66
CA VAL A 615 -29.05 -17.12 -15.98
C VAL A 615 -30.32 -16.65 -15.28
N SER A 616 -31.35 -16.31 -16.05
CA SER A 616 -32.66 -15.98 -15.51
C SER A 616 -33.57 -17.19 -15.66
N PHE A 617 -34.05 -17.74 -14.55
CA PHE A 617 -35.00 -18.84 -14.49
C PHE A 617 -36.41 -18.32 -14.20
N SER A 618 -37.39 -18.83 -14.95
CA SER A 618 -38.80 -18.62 -14.66
C SER A 618 -39.59 -19.86 -15.03
N ALA A 619 -40.81 -20.01 -14.51
CA ALA A 619 -41.75 -21.04 -14.97
C ALA A 619 -42.01 -21.01 -16.49
N ASN A 620 -41.62 -19.93 -17.18
CA ASN A 620 -41.80 -19.72 -18.62
C ASN A 620 -40.51 -19.91 -19.45
N GLY A 621 -39.41 -20.38 -18.85
CA GLY A 621 -38.14 -20.69 -19.54
C GLY A 621 -36.94 -19.85 -19.10
N THR A 622 -35.74 -20.27 -19.56
CA THR A 622 -34.44 -19.62 -19.34
C THR A 622 -34.05 -18.64 -20.45
N ASN A 623 -33.14 -17.72 -20.13
CA ASN A 623 -32.54 -16.77 -21.08
C ASN A 623 -31.27 -17.30 -21.80
N THR A 624 -30.79 -18.50 -21.45
CA THR A 624 -29.65 -19.18 -22.09
C THR A 624 -30.16 -20.42 -22.81
N GLU A 625 -29.97 -20.49 -24.14
CA GLU A 625 -30.53 -21.57 -24.99
C GLU A 625 -29.84 -22.93 -24.78
N ASP A 626 -28.61 -22.93 -24.25
CA ASP A 626 -27.76 -24.12 -24.14
C ASP A 626 -27.76 -24.78 -22.74
N MET A 627 -28.29 -24.14 -21.70
CA MET A 627 -28.24 -24.67 -20.32
C MET A 627 -29.47 -25.49 -19.94
N ALA A 628 -29.27 -26.61 -19.23
CA ALA A 628 -30.36 -27.39 -18.64
C ALA A 628 -30.41 -27.20 -17.13
N TRP A 629 -31.60 -27.23 -16.55
CA TRP A 629 -31.80 -27.07 -15.11
C TRP A 629 -33.12 -27.69 -14.66
N VAL A 630 -33.20 -28.09 -13.39
CA VAL A 630 -34.43 -28.53 -12.72
C VAL A 630 -34.47 -27.94 -11.33
N TYR A 631 -35.63 -27.42 -10.94
CA TYR A 631 -35.92 -27.05 -9.55
C TYR A 631 -36.99 -27.98 -8.96
N THR A 632 -36.70 -28.61 -7.83
CA THR A 632 -37.64 -29.50 -7.13
C THR A 632 -37.33 -29.57 -5.64
N ASN A 633 -38.36 -29.47 -4.80
CA ASN A 633 -38.26 -29.62 -3.34
C ASN A 633 -37.12 -28.79 -2.68
N GLY A 634 -36.94 -27.54 -3.08
CA GLY A 634 -35.87 -26.71 -2.52
C GLY A 634 -34.49 -26.99 -3.10
N MET A 635 -34.36 -27.75 -4.20
CA MET A 635 -33.06 -28.02 -4.83
C MET A 635 -33.04 -27.51 -6.26
N LEU A 636 -31.95 -26.83 -6.61
CA LEU A 636 -31.67 -26.32 -7.95
C LEU A 636 -30.49 -27.10 -8.54
N GLU A 637 -30.77 -27.88 -9.58
CA GLU A 637 -29.78 -28.59 -10.38
C GLU A 637 -29.53 -27.81 -11.68
N ILE A 638 -28.27 -27.60 -12.05
CA ILE A 638 -27.86 -26.86 -13.25
C ILE A 638 -26.80 -27.66 -13.99
N GLU A 639 -26.99 -27.82 -15.29
CA GLU A 639 -25.98 -28.27 -16.24
C GLU A 639 -25.55 -27.10 -17.13
N ILE A 640 -24.25 -26.84 -17.14
CA ILE A 640 -23.59 -25.83 -17.95
C ILE A 640 -22.75 -26.57 -18.99
N PRO A 641 -23.19 -26.65 -20.26
CA PRO A 641 -22.37 -27.25 -21.30
C PRO A 641 -21.13 -26.39 -21.54
N VAL A 642 -20.00 -27.06 -21.65
CA VAL A 642 -18.73 -26.42 -21.99
C VAL A 642 -18.53 -26.50 -23.50
N PRO A 643 -18.28 -25.37 -24.18
CA PRO A 643 -18.04 -25.34 -25.62
C PRO A 643 -16.89 -26.26 -26.07
N PRO A 644 -16.97 -26.84 -27.28
CA PRO A 644 -15.86 -27.62 -27.85
C PRO A 644 -14.58 -26.78 -27.90
N GLY A 645 -13.49 -27.27 -27.28
CA GLY A 645 -12.19 -26.60 -27.25
C GLY A 645 -11.75 -26.01 -25.90
N ILE A 646 -12.59 -26.09 -24.85
CA ILE A 646 -12.26 -25.65 -23.48
C ILE A 646 -11.99 -26.88 -22.59
N ALA A 647 -10.83 -26.93 -21.94
CA ALA A 647 -10.47 -28.01 -21.02
C ALA A 647 -11.25 -27.91 -19.70
N ILE A 648 -12.19 -28.84 -19.49
CA ILE A 648 -13.08 -28.86 -18.31
C ILE A 648 -12.34 -29.21 -17.01
N SER A 649 -11.13 -29.75 -17.11
CA SER A 649 -10.30 -30.08 -15.94
C SER A 649 -9.93 -28.91 -15.06
N ASN A 650 -10.00 -27.72 -15.63
CA ASN A 650 -9.51 -26.51 -15.01
C ASN A 650 -10.67 -25.65 -14.46
N ALA A 651 -11.89 -26.20 -14.43
CA ALA A 651 -13.07 -25.51 -13.94
C ALA A 651 -13.15 -25.56 -12.40
N CYS A 652 -13.41 -24.40 -11.78
CA CYS A 652 -13.73 -24.22 -10.37
C CYS A 652 -15.00 -23.35 -10.20
N VAL A 653 -15.61 -23.39 -9.01
CA VAL A 653 -16.72 -22.48 -8.67
C VAL A 653 -16.15 -21.27 -7.94
N ALA A 654 -16.29 -20.07 -8.53
CA ALA A 654 -15.77 -18.83 -7.96
C ALA A 654 -16.87 -17.96 -7.30
N ASP A 655 -18.09 -17.93 -7.85
CA ASP A 655 -19.21 -17.13 -7.34
C ASP A 655 -20.57 -17.67 -7.86
N LEU A 656 -21.59 -17.69 -6.99
CA LEU A 656 -22.99 -18.06 -7.26
C LEU A 656 -23.95 -17.03 -6.63
N HIS A 657 -24.45 -16.08 -7.40
CA HIS A 657 -25.42 -15.09 -6.92
C HIS A 657 -26.85 -15.53 -7.25
N LEU A 658 -27.79 -15.62 -6.29
CA LEU A 658 -29.21 -15.91 -6.55
C LEU A 658 -30.12 -14.73 -6.14
N VAL A 659 -30.81 -14.15 -7.11
CA VAL A 659 -31.77 -13.05 -6.87
C VAL A 659 -33.19 -13.57 -7.02
N PHE A 660 -34.03 -13.42 -5.99
CA PHE A 660 -35.44 -13.81 -6.04
C PHE A 660 -36.29 -12.60 -6.42
N LYS A 661 -36.92 -12.65 -7.60
CA LYS A 661 -37.79 -11.59 -8.12
C LYS A 661 -39.26 -12.00 -8.06
N GLY A 662 -40.07 -11.18 -7.41
CA GLY A 662 -41.52 -11.36 -7.34
C GLY A 662 -42.30 -10.37 -8.19
N PHE A 663 -43.58 -10.69 -8.42
CA PHE A 663 -44.51 -9.76 -9.02
C PHE A 663 -44.99 -8.77 -7.96
N ILE A 664 -44.51 -7.52 -8.02
CA ILE A 664 -44.91 -6.47 -7.10
C ILE A 664 -45.98 -5.61 -7.79
N GLU A 665 -47.20 -5.64 -7.27
CA GLU A 665 -48.27 -4.72 -7.66
C GLU A 665 -48.26 -3.51 -6.72
N GLY A 666 -48.07 -2.32 -7.28
CA GLY A 666 -48.08 -1.06 -6.55
C GLY A 666 -49.12 -0.10 -7.12
N GLU A 667 -49.67 0.74 -6.25
CA GLU A 667 -50.48 1.88 -6.65
C GLU A 667 -49.82 3.16 -6.15
N TRP A 668 -49.70 4.15 -7.03
CA TRP A 668 -49.28 5.49 -6.63
C TRP A 668 -50.31 6.50 -7.09
N TYR A 669 -50.60 7.45 -6.21
CA TYR A 669 -51.55 8.52 -6.47
C TYR A 669 -50.81 9.70 -7.11
N ASP A 670 -51.16 10.03 -8.35
CA ASP A 670 -50.68 11.24 -8.99
C ASP A 670 -51.52 12.41 -8.45
N GLU A 671 -50.97 13.15 -7.49
CA GLU A 671 -51.64 14.28 -6.84
C GLU A 671 -51.94 15.43 -7.83
N TYR A 672 -51.18 15.56 -8.90
CA TYR A 672 -51.38 16.59 -9.93
C TYR A 672 -52.43 16.20 -10.96
N ALA A 673 -52.52 14.90 -11.31
CA ALA A 673 -53.55 14.39 -12.22
C ALA A 673 -54.86 13.99 -11.49
N GLY A 674 -54.81 13.79 -10.18
CA GLY A 674 -55.92 13.32 -9.36
C GLY A 674 -56.32 11.85 -9.61
N VAL A 675 -55.40 11.04 -10.15
CA VAL A 675 -55.66 9.66 -10.58
C VAL A 675 -54.69 8.70 -9.87
N THR A 676 -55.21 7.58 -9.36
CA THR A 676 -54.38 6.47 -8.89
C THR A 676 -53.92 5.63 -10.07
N ASN A 677 -52.61 5.56 -10.26
CA ASN A 677 -52.00 4.72 -11.29
C ASN A 677 -51.57 3.39 -10.68
N TYR A 678 -51.96 2.31 -11.35
CA TYR A 678 -51.54 0.96 -11.01
C TYR A 678 -50.36 0.58 -11.88
N TYR A 679 -49.28 0.12 -11.26
CA TYR A 679 -48.14 -0.47 -11.97
C TYR A 679 -47.88 -1.86 -11.42
N SER A 680 -47.45 -2.72 -12.33
CA SER A 680 -46.91 -4.03 -11.98
C SER A 680 -45.52 -4.13 -12.61
N TYR A 681 -44.53 -4.42 -11.78
CA TYR A 681 -43.18 -4.70 -12.23
C TYR A 681 -42.58 -5.86 -11.43
N TYR A 682 -41.61 -6.54 -12.03
CA TYR A 682 -40.83 -7.57 -11.33
C TYR A 682 -39.77 -6.88 -10.48
N GLY A 683 -39.99 -6.84 -9.16
CA GLY A 683 -39.02 -6.33 -8.19
C GLY A 683 -38.28 -7.46 -7.49
N SER A 684 -37.06 -7.18 -7.02
CA SER A 684 -36.34 -8.07 -6.12
C SER A 684 -37.11 -8.15 -4.81
N LEU A 685 -37.48 -9.35 -4.37
CA LEU A 685 -38.10 -9.58 -3.06
C LEU A 685 -37.03 -9.86 -2.02
N ASP A 686 -36.03 -10.66 -2.36
CA ASP A 686 -34.83 -10.96 -1.57
C ASP A 686 -33.63 -11.11 -2.51
N ASP A 687 -32.47 -10.60 -2.10
CA ASP A 687 -31.21 -10.64 -2.85
C ASP A 687 -30.18 -11.46 -2.06
N ASP A 688 -30.00 -12.74 -2.43
CA ASP A 688 -29.10 -13.67 -1.74
C ASP A 688 -27.90 -14.03 -2.63
N SER A 689 -26.76 -13.40 -2.38
CA SER A 689 -25.50 -13.71 -3.06
C SER A 689 -24.66 -14.73 -2.29
N LEU A 690 -24.27 -15.82 -2.95
CA LEU A 690 -23.18 -16.69 -2.54
C LEU A 690 -21.94 -16.37 -3.39
N SER A 691 -21.28 -15.26 -3.10
CA SER A 691 -19.92 -15.04 -3.63
C SER A 691 -18.93 -15.95 -2.93
N ALA A 692 -17.71 -16.11 -3.48
CA ALA A 692 -16.56 -16.43 -2.64
C ALA A 692 -16.73 -15.61 -1.34
N PRO A 693 -16.66 -16.29 -0.18
CA PRO A 693 -17.51 -15.99 0.95
C PRO A 693 -17.35 -14.54 1.44
N SER A 694 -18.43 -13.96 1.96
CA SER A 694 -18.30 -12.80 2.84
C SER A 694 -17.95 -13.20 4.28
N ALA A 695 -17.60 -14.47 4.50
CA ALA A 695 -16.66 -14.85 5.54
C ALA A 695 -15.28 -14.72 4.91
N SER A 696 -14.30 -14.17 5.63
CA SER A 696 -13.01 -13.82 5.06
C SER A 696 -12.47 -15.00 4.21
N PRO A 697 -11.92 -14.77 3.00
CA PRO A 697 -11.26 -15.83 2.21
C PRO A 697 -10.29 -16.67 3.06
N VAL A 698 -9.71 -16.03 4.08
CA VAL A 698 -8.88 -16.64 5.11
C VAL A 698 -9.66 -17.67 5.95
N GLU A 699 -10.85 -17.40 6.46
CA GLU A 699 -11.61 -18.34 7.31
C GLU A 699 -12.00 -19.63 6.58
N THR A 700 -12.36 -19.52 5.30
CA THR A 700 -12.70 -20.71 4.49
C THR A 700 -11.44 -21.48 4.10
N LEU A 701 -10.35 -20.78 3.79
CA LEU A 701 -9.04 -21.38 3.57
C LEU A 701 -8.58 -22.18 4.81
N LEU A 702 -8.63 -21.59 5.99
CA LEU A 702 -8.23 -22.23 7.26
C LEU A 702 -9.14 -23.42 7.64
N GLN A 703 -10.41 -23.42 7.25
CA GLN A 703 -11.31 -24.56 7.41
C GLN A 703 -11.00 -25.72 6.46
N SER A 704 -10.66 -25.41 5.19
CA SER A 704 -10.32 -26.43 4.17
C SER A 704 -8.87 -26.93 4.26
N HIS A 705 -7.97 -26.12 4.83
CA HIS A 705 -6.55 -26.35 4.96
C HIS A 705 -6.07 -26.10 6.40
N PRO A 706 -6.58 -26.86 7.39
CA PRO A 706 -6.22 -26.66 8.81
C PRO A 706 -4.72 -26.87 9.07
N GLU A 707 -3.98 -27.49 8.15
CA GLU A 707 -2.53 -27.60 8.18
C GLU A 707 -1.79 -26.25 8.03
N LEU A 708 -2.41 -25.23 7.43
CA LEU A 708 -1.83 -23.87 7.37
C LEU A 708 -1.70 -23.28 8.77
N LEU A 709 -2.67 -23.52 9.66
CA LEU A 709 -2.62 -23.18 11.10
C LEU A 709 -1.66 -24.06 11.90
N ALA A 710 -1.22 -25.18 11.32
CA ALA A 710 -0.23 -26.07 11.91
C ALA A 710 1.18 -25.83 11.37
N SER A 711 1.36 -24.86 10.45
CA SER A 711 2.66 -24.51 9.89
C SER A 711 3.47 -23.66 10.89
N VAL A 712 3.98 -24.35 11.91
CA VAL A 712 4.78 -23.75 12.95
C VAL A 712 6.19 -23.50 12.39
N ARG A 713 6.47 -22.24 12.08
CA ARG A 713 7.80 -21.75 11.72
C ARG A 713 8.81 -21.96 12.86
N SER A 714 8.36 -21.81 14.11
CA SER A 714 9.20 -21.98 15.32
C SER A 714 8.43 -22.58 16.51
N GLU A 715 8.62 -23.89 16.75
CA GLU A 715 7.99 -24.59 17.88
C GLU A 715 8.44 -24.04 19.24
N LEU A 716 9.68 -23.53 19.30
CA LEU A 716 10.25 -22.93 20.49
C LEU A 716 9.57 -21.60 20.82
N ASP A 717 9.33 -20.74 19.83
CA ASP A 717 8.66 -19.47 20.05
C ASP A 717 7.19 -19.67 20.40
N LEU A 718 6.52 -20.64 19.78
CA LEU A 718 5.15 -21.02 20.16
C LEU A 718 5.09 -21.48 21.62
N SER A 719 6.05 -22.31 22.04
CA SER A 719 6.13 -22.79 23.43
C SER A 719 6.38 -21.64 24.41
N ASN A 720 7.26 -20.69 24.06
CA ASN A 720 7.53 -19.51 24.87
C ASN A 720 6.36 -18.53 24.90
N ALA A 721 5.64 -18.35 23.79
CA ALA A 721 4.44 -17.53 23.70
C ALA A 721 3.36 -18.02 24.68
N LYS A 722 3.12 -19.34 24.71
CA LYS A 722 2.20 -19.97 25.67
C LYS A 722 2.58 -19.65 27.12
N ILE A 723 3.85 -19.85 27.49
CA ILE A 723 4.33 -19.57 28.85
C ILE A 723 4.06 -18.12 29.24
N HIS A 724 4.34 -17.16 28.36
CA HIS A 724 4.11 -15.75 28.67
C HIS A 724 2.63 -15.36 28.70
N LEU A 725 1.77 -16.01 27.92
CA LEU A 725 0.34 -15.80 28.04
C LEU A 725 -0.18 -16.26 29.42
N HIS A 726 0.23 -17.45 29.89
CA HIS A 726 -0.11 -17.90 31.24
C HIS A 726 0.37 -16.90 32.31
N GLU A 727 1.62 -16.43 32.21
CA GLU A 727 2.16 -15.43 33.13
C GLU A 727 1.36 -14.12 33.10
N ALA A 728 0.90 -13.68 31.92
CA ALA A 728 0.07 -12.49 31.78
C ALA A 728 -1.29 -12.65 32.48
N ILE A 729 -1.95 -13.79 32.30
CA ILE A 729 -3.25 -14.10 32.93
C ILE A 729 -3.11 -14.10 34.45
N ASP A 730 -2.09 -14.77 34.98
CA ASP A 730 -1.80 -14.82 36.42
C ASP A 730 -1.56 -13.41 37.00
N LEU A 731 -0.76 -12.59 36.32
CA LEU A 731 -0.48 -11.21 36.73
C LEU A 731 -1.74 -10.33 36.70
N MET A 732 -2.61 -10.51 35.72
CA MET A 732 -3.87 -9.75 35.62
C MET A 732 -4.83 -10.10 36.77
N GLN A 733 -4.91 -11.38 37.15
CA GLN A 733 -5.70 -11.80 38.32
C GLN A 733 -5.15 -11.21 39.62
N VAL A 734 -3.82 -11.16 39.76
CA VAL A 734 -3.15 -10.52 40.90
C VAL A 734 -3.45 -9.01 40.93
N ALA A 735 -3.42 -8.35 39.78
CA ALA A 735 -3.74 -6.93 39.66
C ALA A 735 -5.20 -6.66 40.06
N ASP A 736 -6.14 -7.45 39.55
CA ASP A 736 -7.57 -7.34 39.86
C ASP A 736 -7.87 -7.51 41.36
N ASP A 737 -7.27 -8.52 42.01
CA ASP A 737 -7.44 -8.72 43.44
C ASP A 737 -6.88 -7.56 44.28
N ARG A 738 -5.80 -6.91 43.83
CA ARG A 738 -5.23 -5.72 44.49
C ARG A 738 -6.08 -4.49 44.25
N MET A 739 -6.58 -4.27 43.04
CA MET A 739 -7.48 -3.16 42.72
C MET A 739 -8.76 -3.23 43.56
N LYS A 740 -9.36 -4.42 43.74
CA LYS A 740 -10.48 -4.62 44.67
C LYS A 740 -10.15 -4.24 46.12
N ALA A 741 -8.90 -4.46 46.53
CA ALA A 741 -8.45 -4.24 47.89
C ALA A 741 -8.02 -2.79 48.14
N ARG A 742 -7.99 -1.93 47.10
CA ARG A 742 -7.71 -0.48 47.23
C ARG A 742 -8.71 0.14 48.20
N ALA A 743 -8.20 1.02 49.05
CA ALA A 743 -8.98 1.71 50.08
C ALA A 743 -8.68 3.21 50.16
N ASP A 744 -7.76 3.70 49.34
CA ASP A 744 -7.44 5.10 49.19
C ASP A 744 -8.40 5.79 48.20
N THR A 745 -8.23 7.11 48.05
CA THR A 745 -9.06 7.95 47.18
C THR A 745 -8.22 8.67 46.13
N LEU A 746 -7.04 8.14 45.81
CA LEU A 746 -6.20 8.68 44.74
C LEU A 746 -6.81 8.28 43.39
N MET A 747 -6.58 9.11 42.38
CA MET A 747 -6.82 8.73 40.99
C MET A 747 -5.64 7.86 40.54
N HIS A 748 -5.91 6.62 40.18
CA HIS A 748 -4.87 5.67 39.76
C HIS A 748 -4.70 5.67 38.25
N PHE A 749 -3.53 5.24 37.78
CA PHE A 749 -3.24 5.14 36.36
C PHE A 749 -4.15 4.14 35.64
N ILE A 750 -4.52 3.04 36.33
CA ILE A 750 -5.50 2.07 35.87
C ILE A 750 -6.70 2.09 36.82
N GLU A 751 -7.86 2.46 36.29
CA GLU A 751 -9.12 2.46 37.02
C GLU A 751 -10.21 1.71 36.26
N TYR A 752 -10.93 0.84 36.95
CA TYR A 752 -12.21 0.32 36.47
C TYR A 752 -13.12 -0.06 37.64
N ASP A 753 -14.44 -0.06 37.40
CA ASP A 753 -15.46 -0.23 38.45
C ASP A 753 -15.39 -1.63 39.11
N PRO A 754 -14.99 -1.73 40.39
CA PRO A 754 -14.86 -3.01 41.07
C PRO A 754 -16.21 -3.69 41.34
N THR A 755 -17.34 -2.96 41.23
CA THR A 755 -18.69 -3.47 41.51
C THR A 755 -19.29 -4.33 40.39
N ASN A 756 -18.66 -4.34 39.21
CA ASN A 756 -19.12 -5.11 38.05
C ASN A 756 -18.60 -6.56 38.04
N GLU A 757 -18.94 -7.35 39.07
CA GLU A 757 -18.44 -8.73 39.25
C GLU A 757 -18.81 -9.69 38.11
N LEU A 758 -19.98 -9.49 37.48
CA LEU A 758 -20.49 -10.36 36.42
C LEU A 758 -19.61 -10.27 35.17
N VAL A 759 -19.39 -9.05 34.67
CA VAL A 759 -18.58 -8.78 33.47
C VAL A 759 -17.11 -9.17 33.70
N ARG A 760 -16.60 -8.98 34.91
CA ARG A 760 -15.23 -9.37 35.28
C ARG A 760 -15.04 -10.89 35.31
N THR A 761 -15.99 -11.62 35.91
CA THR A 761 -15.94 -13.09 35.94
C THR A 761 -16.03 -13.66 34.53
N GLU A 762 -16.87 -13.06 33.68
CA GLU A 762 -16.99 -13.41 32.27
C GLU A 762 -15.68 -13.16 31.52
N PHE A 763 -15.04 -11.99 31.69
CA PHE A 763 -13.74 -11.67 31.09
C PHE A 763 -12.66 -12.71 31.41
N PHE A 764 -12.45 -13.06 32.69
CA PHE A 764 -11.43 -14.04 33.06
C PHE A 764 -11.76 -15.47 32.60
N ASN A 765 -13.04 -15.85 32.54
CA ASN A 765 -13.45 -17.12 31.96
C ASN A 765 -13.13 -17.17 30.46
N ARG A 766 -13.37 -16.08 29.72
CA ARG A 766 -13.00 -15.99 28.30
C ARG A 766 -11.50 -16.05 28.10
N LEU A 767 -10.71 -15.41 28.96
CA LEU A 767 -9.25 -15.47 28.91
C LEU A 767 -8.70 -16.90 29.15
N LEU A 768 -9.33 -17.67 30.04
CA LEU A 768 -9.03 -19.10 30.26
C LEU A 768 -9.46 -19.97 29.07
N GLU A 769 -10.57 -19.63 28.41
CA GLU A 769 -10.98 -20.28 27.15
C GLU A 769 -9.96 -19.99 26.04
N VAL A 770 -9.41 -18.78 25.95
CA VAL A 770 -8.30 -18.44 25.03
C VAL A 770 -7.10 -19.32 25.28
N GLU A 771 -6.65 -19.39 26.54
CA GLU A 771 -5.52 -20.21 26.96
C GLU A 771 -5.70 -21.68 26.55
N ALA A 772 -6.90 -22.25 26.78
CA ALA A 772 -7.20 -23.63 26.40
C ALA A 772 -7.29 -23.84 24.87
N SER A 773 -7.67 -22.82 24.09
CA SER A 773 -7.71 -22.88 22.62
C SER A 773 -6.32 -23.03 21.97
N LEU A 774 -5.26 -22.65 22.71
CA LEU A 774 -3.87 -22.76 22.23
C LEU A 774 -3.36 -24.20 22.18
N ASP A 775 -3.98 -25.10 22.95
CA ASP A 775 -3.57 -26.50 23.08
C ASP A 775 -4.44 -27.45 22.25
N ALA A 776 -5.68 -27.05 21.95
CA ALA A 776 -6.61 -27.78 21.09
C ALA A 776 -7.73 -26.85 20.60
N PRO A 777 -8.36 -27.14 19.44
CA PRO A 777 -9.58 -26.44 19.04
C PRO A 777 -10.65 -26.49 20.12
N LEU A 778 -11.30 -25.36 20.36
CA LEU A 778 -12.41 -25.24 21.30
C LEU A 778 -13.71 -24.94 20.57
N LEU A 779 -14.78 -25.57 21.01
CA LEU A 779 -16.13 -25.23 20.59
C LEU A 779 -16.57 -23.98 21.38
N VAL A 780 -16.69 -22.84 20.70
CA VAL A 780 -17.23 -21.61 21.29
C VAL A 780 -18.71 -21.53 20.99
N THR A 781 -19.49 -21.43 22.06
CA THR A 781 -20.94 -21.29 22.01
C THR A 781 -21.34 -19.93 22.58
N GLU A 782 -21.95 -19.07 21.78
CA GLU A 782 -22.54 -17.81 22.25
C GLU A 782 -24.05 -17.96 22.34
N THR A 783 -24.67 -17.42 23.40
CA THR A 783 -26.12 -17.36 23.54
C THR A 783 -26.59 -15.91 23.66
N ASN A 784 -27.65 -15.55 22.94
CA ASN A 784 -28.25 -14.22 23.07
C ASN A 784 -28.91 -14.00 24.45
N ASN A 785 -29.40 -12.78 24.70
CA ASN A 785 -30.10 -12.41 25.93
C ASN A 785 -31.40 -13.20 26.21
N PHE A 786 -31.84 -14.05 25.29
CA PHE A 786 -32.99 -14.96 25.43
C PHE A 786 -32.56 -16.41 25.73
N GLY A 787 -31.25 -16.69 25.83
CA GLY A 787 -30.69 -18.02 26.10
C GLY A 787 -30.61 -18.92 24.87
N GLU A 788 -30.75 -18.36 23.66
CA GLU A 788 -30.66 -19.10 22.41
C GLU A 788 -29.24 -19.05 21.87
N THR A 789 -28.69 -20.19 21.47
CA THR A 789 -27.36 -20.30 20.86
C THR A 789 -27.35 -19.57 19.51
N VAL A 790 -26.52 -18.54 19.40
CA VAL A 790 -26.32 -17.71 18.20
C VAL A 790 -24.99 -17.99 17.50
N VAL A 791 -24.01 -18.60 18.18
CA VAL A 791 -22.73 -19.07 17.60
C VAL A 791 -22.45 -20.47 18.14
N ASP A 792 -22.01 -21.41 17.29
CA ASP A 792 -21.64 -22.80 17.65
C ASP A 792 -20.49 -23.29 16.74
N GLU A 793 -19.28 -22.82 17.01
CA GLU A 793 -18.13 -23.02 16.10
C GLU A 793 -16.89 -23.56 16.81
N LEU A 794 -16.19 -24.48 16.13
CA LEU A 794 -14.86 -24.94 16.54
C LEU A 794 -13.84 -23.90 16.09
N VAL A 795 -13.29 -23.17 17.05
CA VAL A 795 -12.27 -22.14 16.83
C VAL A 795 -10.89 -22.64 17.24
N HIS A 796 -9.94 -22.39 16.36
CA HIS A 796 -8.50 -22.52 16.61
C HIS A 796 -7.91 -21.12 16.90
N LEU A 797 -6.72 -21.09 17.52
CA LEU A 797 -5.82 -19.93 17.70
C LEU A 797 -6.17 -18.67 16.85
N GLY A 798 -6.45 -17.54 17.50
CA GLY A 798 -6.62 -16.22 16.88
C GLY A 798 -8.06 -15.71 16.78
N ALA A 799 -9.07 -16.57 16.62
CA ALA A 799 -10.46 -16.14 16.45
C ALA A 799 -11.04 -15.37 17.65
N ILE A 800 -10.54 -15.61 18.87
CA ILE A 800 -11.03 -14.94 20.09
C ILE A 800 -10.58 -13.46 20.12
N PHE A 801 -9.60 -13.11 19.30
CA PHE A 801 -9.18 -11.74 19.02
C PHE A 801 -9.96 -11.15 17.83
N GLN A 802 -11.12 -11.68 17.45
CA GLN A 802 -12.06 -10.97 16.60
C GLN A 802 -13.13 -10.25 17.46
N PRO A 803 -13.70 -9.13 16.97
CA PRO A 803 -14.66 -8.32 17.72
C PRO A 803 -15.94 -9.02 18.26
N PRO A 804 -16.42 -10.16 17.73
CA PRO A 804 -17.58 -10.83 18.32
C PRO A 804 -17.27 -11.63 19.60
N TYR A 805 -16.01 -11.99 19.90
CA TYR A 805 -15.68 -12.88 21.02
C TYR A 805 -15.17 -12.16 22.29
N LEU A 806 -14.68 -10.93 22.15
CA LEU A 806 -14.28 -10.05 23.25
C LEU A 806 -14.82 -8.64 22.99
N SER A 807 -15.84 -8.23 23.75
CA SER A 807 -16.45 -6.91 23.59
C SER A 807 -15.72 -5.83 24.41
N ARG A 808 -15.75 -4.58 23.94
CA ARG A 808 -15.18 -3.39 24.61
C ARG A 808 -15.59 -3.23 26.08
N ALA A 809 -16.75 -3.77 26.47
CA ALA A 809 -17.24 -3.71 27.85
C ALA A 809 -16.43 -4.57 28.83
N MET A 810 -15.49 -5.40 28.35
CA MET A 810 -14.78 -6.41 29.12
C MET A 810 -13.30 -6.06 29.38
N LEU A 811 -12.79 -4.93 28.88
CA LEU A 811 -11.39 -4.49 29.06
C LEU A 811 -11.26 -3.39 30.14
N PRO A 812 -10.15 -3.34 30.91
CA PRO A 812 -9.85 -2.21 31.79
C PRO A 812 -9.70 -0.91 30.98
N GLU A 813 -10.33 0.19 31.42
CA GLU A 813 -10.19 1.50 30.78
C GLU A 813 -8.90 2.18 31.27
N PHE A 814 -8.13 2.77 30.34
CA PHE A 814 -7.04 3.69 30.65
C PHE A 814 -7.56 5.12 30.57
N TRP A 815 -7.23 5.94 31.55
CA TRP A 815 -7.67 7.32 31.61
C TRP A 815 -7.11 8.13 30.42
N GLN A 816 -7.99 8.88 29.74
CA GLN A 816 -7.74 9.93 28.73
C GLN A 816 -7.48 9.64 27.24
N THR A 817 -7.54 8.42 26.73
CA THR A 817 -7.71 8.22 25.26
C THR A 817 -9.18 8.19 24.87
N SER A 818 -9.89 9.28 25.13
CA SER A 818 -11.35 9.42 24.94
C SER A 818 -11.81 9.56 23.48
N ALA A 819 -10.91 9.44 22.49
CA ALA A 819 -11.27 9.49 21.07
C ALA A 819 -11.09 8.15 20.34
N TYR A 820 -10.20 7.26 20.82
CA TYR A 820 -9.93 5.96 20.21
C TYR A 820 -9.38 5.00 21.27
N PRO A 821 -10.21 4.28 22.05
CA PRO A 821 -9.73 3.08 22.74
C PRO A 821 -9.17 2.15 21.67
N MET A 822 -7.97 1.57 21.86
CA MET A 822 -7.33 0.57 20.98
C MET A 822 -8.35 -0.09 20.05
N ASN A 823 -8.46 0.46 18.83
CA ASN A 823 -9.65 0.27 18.02
C ASN A 823 -9.61 -1.13 17.42
N GLY A 824 -10.27 -2.06 18.11
CA GLY A 824 -10.48 -3.42 17.64
C GLY A 824 -9.41 -4.36 18.15
N THR A 825 -9.84 -5.20 19.10
CA THR A 825 -9.24 -6.50 19.43
C THR A 825 -7.82 -6.51 19.99
N PHE A 826 -7.48 -7.55 20.74
CA PHE A 826 -6.07 -7.88 20.96
C PHE A 826 -5.36 -7.98 19.60
N PRO A 827 -4.04 -7.70 19.51
CA PRO A 827 -3.31 -7.77 18.25
C PRO A 827 -3.56 -9.13 17.56
N ASP A 828 -4.23 -9.08 16.42
CA ASP A 828 -4.53 -10.24 15.60
C ASP A 828 -3.22 -10.72 14.94
N PRO A 829 -2.80 -11.99 15.11
CA PRO A 829 -1.59 -12.52 14.46
C PRO A 829 -1.75 -12.68 12.93
N THR A 830 -2.91 -12.39 12.34
CA THR A 830 -3.07 -12.33 10.88
C THR A 830 -2.50 -11.04 10.27
N PHE A 831 -2.35 -10.99 8.95
CA PHE A 831 -1.94 -9.79 8.20
C PHE A 831 -2.73 -8.52 8.58
N GLY A 832 -4.01 -8.63 8.96
CA GLY A 832 -4.84 -7.50 9.35
C GLY A 832 -4.51 -6.91 10.73
N GLY A 833 -3.92 -7.70 11.64
CA GLY A 833 -3.42 -7.22 12.93
C GLY A 833 -1.92 -6.98 12.97
N LEU A 834 -1.15 -7.59 12.06
CA LEU A 834 0.26 -7.27 11.82
C LEU A 834 0.44 -5.95 11.07
N LEU A 835 -0.52 -5.60 10.20
CA LEU A 835 -0.55 -4.34 9.44
C LEU A 835 -1.91 -3.63 9.63
N PRO A 836 -2.17 -3.08 10.83
CA PRO A 836 -3.43 -2.40 11.12
C PRO A 836 -3.62 -1.19 10.19
N GLY A 837 -4.73 -1.18 9.44
CA GLY A 837 -5.03 -0.16 8.42
C GLY A 837 -4.95 -0.65 6.98
N MET A 838 -4.49 -1.88 6.74
CA MET A 838 -4.66 -2.54 5.44
C MET A 838 -6.16 -2.73 5.20
N SER A 839 -6.74 -1.91 4.31
CA SER A 839 -8.17 -1.99 4.03
C SER A 839 -8.52 -3.34 3.41
N GLN A 840 -9.70 -3.88 3.72
CA GLN A 840 -10.18 -5.12 3.09
C GLN A 840 -10.08 -5.04 1.56
N GLY A 841 -10.33 -3.88 0.94
CA GLY A 841 -10.18 -3.68 -0.50
C GLY A 841 -8.75 -3.76 -1.03
N LYS A 842 -7.73 -3.44 -0.22
CA LYS A 842 -6.30 -3.59 -0.56
C LYS A 842 -5.81 -5.03 -0.38
N VAL A 843 -6.33 -5.73 0.62
CA VAL A 843 -6.17 -7.19 0.77
C VAL A 843 -6.80 -7.91 -0.42
N ASP A 844 -8.00 -7.50 -0.82
CA ASP A 844 -8.70 -8.05 -1.98
C ASP A 844 -7.95 -7.73 -3.30
N GLU A 845 -7.32 -6.56 -3.42
CA GLU A 845 -6.46 -6.17 -4.56
C GLU A 845 -5.24 -7.10 -4.66
N TYR A 846 -4.54 -7.33 -3.55
CA TYR A 846 -3.42 -8.28 -3.41
C TYR A 846 -3.81 -9.73 -3.76
N LEU A 847 -5.02 -10.14 -3.37
CA LEU A 847 -5.55 -11.48 -3.64
C LEU A 847 -6.18 -11.64 -5.04
N SER A 848 -6.36 -10.54 -5.80
CA SER A 848 -7.06 -10.54 -7.10
C SER A 848 -6.15 -10.42 -8.34
N LEU A 849 -4.85 -10.21 -8.16
CA LEU A 849 -3.89 -9.96 -9.24
C LEU A 849 -3.28 -11.27 -9.76
N GLY A 850 -4.02 -11.97 -10.62
CA GLY A 850 -3.54 -13.11 -11.39
C GLY A 850 -2.63 -12.70 -12.56
N ALA A 851 -1.35 -12.45 -12.27
CA ALA A 851 -0.18 -12.57 -13.15
C ALA A 851 1.04 -12.35 -12.25
N MET A 852 2.05 -13.23 -12.28
CA MET A 852 3.27 -13.01 -11.49
C MET A 852 3.86 -11.63 -11.84
N PRO A 853 3.87 -10.66 -10.92
CA PRO A 853 4.46 -9.36 -11.18
C PRO A 853 5.97 -9.54 -11.45
N ASP A 854 6.52 -8.74 -12.36
CA ASP A 854 7.95 -8.61 -12.70
C ASP A 854 8.19 -7.10 -12.83
N ALA A 855 8.58 -6.47 -11.73
CA ALA A 855 8.54 -5.03 -11.50
C ALA A 855 9.63 -4.29 -12.26
N ASP A 856 10.78 -4.93 -12.49
CA ASP A 856 11.88 -4.36 -13.27
C ASP A 856 12.03 -4.96 -14.68
N PHE A 857 11.14 -5.89 -15.04
CA PHE A 857 11.02 -6.52 -16.37
C PHE A 857 12.28 -7.28 -16.79
N ASP A 858 13.01 -7.85 -15.83
CA ASP A 858 14.24 -8.56 -16.10
C ASP A 858 14.05 -10.08 -16.34
N GLY A 859 12.80 -10.54 -16.17
CA GLY A 859 12.38 -11.92 -16.41
C GLY A 859 12.40 -12.80 -15.15
N LEU A 860 12.81 -12.27 -14.01
CA LEU A 860 12.55 -12.86 -12.70
C LEU A 860 11.17 -12.45 -12.17
N PRO A 861 10.41 -13.35 -11.54
CA PRO A 861 9.17 -12.96 -10.88
C PRO A 861 9.45 -12.25 -9.55
N ASP A 862 8.71 -11.18 -9.27
CA ASP A 862 8.79 -10.40 -8.03
C ASP A 862 8.77 -11.32 -6.81
N GLY A 863 7.83 -12.28 -6.76
CA GLY A 863 7.72 -13.19 -5.62
C GLY A 863 8.93 -14.10 -5.40
N TRP A 864 9.68 -14.42 -6.47
CA TRP A 864 10.91 -15.19 -6.37
C TRP A 864 12.10 -14.31 -5.97
N GLU A 865 12.22 -13.12 -6.53
CA GLU A 865 13.25 -12.14 -6.12
C GLU A 865 13.08 -11.72 -4.67
N TYR A 866 11.82 -11.57 -4.26
CA TYR A 866 11.45 -11.26 -2.90
C TYR A 866 11.93 -12.36 -1.93
N LEU A 867 11.72 -13.63 -2.29
CA LEU A 867 12.09 -14.78 -1.45
C LEU A 867 13.59 -14.83 -1.12
N TYR A 868 14.44 -14.32 -2.01
CA TYR A 868 15.89 -14.46 -1.89
C TYR A 868 16.63 -13.15 -1.65
N SER A 869 16.06 -11.99 -1.99
CA SER A 869 16.72 -10.69 -1.79
C SER A 869 15.93 -9.70 -0.93
N GLY A 870 14.68 -10.03 -0.55
CA GLY A 870 13.82 -9.13 0.21
C GLY A 870 13.40 -7.86 -0.56
N HIS A 871 13.51 -7.88 -1.89
CA HIS A 871 13.09 -6.78 -2.77
C HIS A 871 12.74 -7.33 -4.17
N PRO A 872 11.70 -6.83 -4.84
CA PRO A 872 11.25 -7.33 -6.15
C PRO A 872 12.12 -6.89 -7.35
N THR A 873 13.33 -6.35 -7.12
CA THR A 873 14.20 -5.85 -8.21
C THR A 873 15.70 -5.91 -7.87
N ASN A 874 16.07 -6.56 -6.76
CA ASN A 874 17.47 -6.53 -6.28
C ASN A 874 18.31 -7.66 -6.86
N LEU A 875 17.68 -8.76 -7.28
CA LEU A 875 18.37 -9.82 -8.01
C LEU A 875 18.33 -9.47 -9.46
N VAL A 876 19.47 -9.08 -10.02
CA VAL A 876 19.55 -8.90 -11.47
C VAL A 876 19.64 -10.28 -12.12
N ALA A 877 18.73 -10.63 -13.03
CA ALA A 877 18.65 -11.91 -13.74
C ALA A 877 19.99 -12.47 -14.27
N LEU A 878 20.86 -11.57 -14.73
CA LEU A 878 22.16 -11.90 -15.32
C LEU A 878 23.35 -11.85 -14.34
N SER A 879 23.14 -11.44 -13.09
CA SER A 879 24.16 -11.46 -12.03
C SER A 879 24.30 -12.85 -11.42
N ASP A 880 25.46 -13.10 -10.82
CA ASP A 880 25.83 -14.30 -10.08
C ASP A 880 26.16 -13.83 -8.65
N ASP A 881 25.11 -13.63 -7.85
CA ASP A 881 25.21 -12.89 -6.59
C ASP A 881 25.91 -13.68 -5.48
N ASP A 882 25.86 -15.01 -5.54
CA ASP A 882 26.55 -15.89 -4.59
C ASP A 882 27.92 -16.41 -5.08
N GLY A 883 28.22 -16.24 -6.38
CA GLY A 883 29.51 -16.54 -6.98
C GLY A 883 29.73 -18.02 -7.31
N ASP A 884 28.65 -18.80 -7.47
CA ASP A 884 28.72 -20.23 -7.79
C ASP A 884 28.96 -20.52 -9.29
N GLY A 885 28.84 -19.49 -10.13
CA GLY A 885 29.02 -19.54 -11.58
C GLY A 885 27.75 -19.73 -12.40
N GLN A 886 26.57 -19.71 -11.79
CA GLN A 886 25.25 -19.59 -12.44
C GLN A 886 24.72 -18.18 -12.25
N SER A 887 23.82 -17.72 -13.14
CA SER A 887 23.11 -16.46 -12.90
C SER A 887 21.83 -16.68 -12.11
N ASN A 888 21.34 -15.62 -11.47
CA ASN A 888 20.07 -15.63 -10.73
C ASN A 888 18.90 -16.18 -11.58
N PHE A 889 18.87 -15.87 -12.88
CA PHE A 889 17.90 -16.45 -13.82
C PHE A 889 18.08 -17.94 -14.06
N ASP A 890 19.32 -18.42 -14.24
CA ASP A 890 19.60 -19.85 -14.37
C ASP A 890 19.19 -20.60 -13.10
N GLU A 891 19.34 -19.97 -11.93
CA GLU A 891 18.93 -20.51 -10.65
C GLU A 891 17.41 -20.53 -10.47
N PHE A 892 16.73 -19.47 -10.89
CA PHE A 892 15.27 -19.44 -10.99
C PHE A 892 14.76 -20.58 -11.89
N VAL A 893 15.31 -20.73 -13.09
CA VAL A 893 14.94 -21.78 -14.05
C VAL A 893 15.26 -23.16 -13.51
N SER A 894 16.35 -23.35 -12.77
CA SER A 894 16.77 -24.65 -12.24
C SER A 894 16.18 -25.00 -10.86
N GLY A 895 15.55 -24.04 -10.17
CA GLY A 895 15.01 -24.21 -8.82
C GLY A 895 16.07 -24.16 -7.71
N MET A 896 17.13 -23.38 -7.94
CA MET A 896 18.26 -23.19 -7.05
C MET A 896 18.13 -21.88 -6.24
N ASN A 897 18.98 -21.70 -5.22
CA ASN A 897 18.93 -20.56 -4.31
C ASN A 897 20.08 -19.58 -4.63
N PRO A 898 19.78 -18.37 -5.12
CA PRO A 898 20.75 -17.38 -5.61
C PRO A 898 21.58 -16.68 -4.53
N THR A 899 21.38 -17.04 -3.27
CA THR A 899 22.14 -16.51 -2.13
C THR A 899 23.05 -17.55 -1.49
N ASN A 900 23.05 -18.78 -2.00
CA ASN A 900 23.73 -19.90 -1.38
C ASN A 900 24.63 -20.61 -2.40
N PRO A 901 25.96 -20.39 -2.35
CA PRO A 901 26.87 -20.89 -3.38
C PRO A 901 27.07 -22.41 -3.40
N LEU A 902 26.39 -23.13 -2.50
CA LEU A 902 26.30 -24.59 -2.50
C LEU A 902 25.07 -25.13 -3.24
N SER A 903 24.09 -24.26 -3.51
CA SER A 903 22.82 -24.57 -4.15
C SER A 903 22.92 -24.46 -5.65
N CYS A 904 23.85 -25.19 -6.28
CA CYS A 904 24.09 -25.06 -7.71
C CYS A 904 23.55 -26.24 -8.55
N PHE A 905 22.96 -25.96 -9.73
CA PHE A 905 22.51 -27.02 -10.63
C PHE A 905 23.71 -27.67 -11.32
N LYS A 906 23.89 -28.97 -11.07
CA LYS A 906 25.01 -29.73 -11.65
C LYS A 906 24.57 -31.12 -12.09
N ALA A 907 25.08 -31.52 -13.25
CA ALA A 907 25.01 -32.90 -13.72
C ALA A 907 26.29 -33.65 -13.33
N ALA A 908 26.14 -34.84 -12.77
CA ALA A 908 27.22 -35.73 -12.42
C ALA A 908 27.05 -37.10 -13.09
N PHE A 909 28.15 -37.73 -13.48
CA PHE A 909 28.14 -39.14 -13.88
C PHE A 909 29.21 -39.88 -13.08
N ALA A 910 28.93 -41.14 -12.74
CA ALA A 910 29.93 -42.00 -12.13
C ALA A 910 30.81 -42.61 -13.23
N PRO A 911 32.13 -42.39 -13.25
CA PRO A 911 33.00 -43.08 -14.21
C PRO A 911 32.97 -44.57 -13.90
N GLN A 912 32.38 -45.37 -14.79
CA GLN A 912 32.42 -46.82 -14.69
C GLN A 912 33.58 -47.40 -15.50
N GLU A 913 34.34 -48.29 -14.85
CA GLU A 913 35.31 -49.17 -15.49
C GLU A 913 34.63 -49.96 -16.61
N ALA A 914 35.28 -50.01 -17.78
CA ALA A 914 34.78 -50.69 -18.96
C ALA A 914 34.38 -52.15 -18.64
N GLY A 915 33.07 -52.44 -18.73
CA GLY A 915 32.54 -53.81 -18.73
C GLY A 915 31.72 -54.27 -17.51
N ALA A 916 31.29 -53.40 -16.59
CA ALA A 916 30.62 -53.84 -15.35
C ALA A 916 29.10 -53.52 -15.20
N ALA A 917 28.45 -52.69 -16.03
CA ALA A 917 26.99 -52.49 -15.99
C ALA A 917 26.41 -52.14 -17.40
N PRO A 918 25.06 -52.19 -17.59
CA PRO A 918 24.46 -52.20 -18.93
C PRO A 918 24.38 -50.84 -19.67
N GLY A 919 24.79 -49.71 -19.06
CA GLY A 919 24.75 -48.35 -19.64
C GLY A 919 25.51 -47.29 -18.82
N ILE A 920 25.61 -46.06 -19.35
CA ILE A 920 26.20 -44.86 -18.69
C ILE A 920 25.09 -44.15 -17.90
N ILE A 921 25.30 -43.89 -16.61
CA ILE A 921 24.29 -43.23 -15.75
C ILE A 921 24.67 -41.76 -15.54
N ILE A 922 23.76 -40.86 -15.91
CA ILE A 922 23.81 -39.43 -15.68
C ILE A 922 22.83 -39.12 -14.55
N ASN A 923 23.27 -38.39 -13.52
CA ASN A 923 22.44 -37.90 -12.42
C ASN A 923 22.53 -36.37 -12.36
N TRP A 924 21.52 -35.71 -11.79
CA TRP A 924 21.51 -34.26 -11.57
C TRP A 924 20.73 -33.91 -10.29
N ASP A 925 20.83 -32.67 -9.84
CA ASP A 925 20.09 -32.14 -8.70
C ASP A 925 18.71 -31.66 -9.21
N ALA A 926 17.64 -32.44 -8.96
CA ALA A 926 16.30 -32.17 -9.49
C ALA A 926 15.42 -31.38 -8.50
N ALA A 927 14.77 -30.33 -8.97
CA ALA A 927 13.79 -29.51 -8.25
C ALA A 927 12.33 -29.77 -8.70
N GLU A 928 11.38 -29.50 -7.81
CA GLU A 928 9.93 -29.62 -8.06
C GLU A 928 9.44 -28.65 -9.14
N GLY A 929 8.47 -29.09 -9.96
CA GLY A 929 7.95 -28.29 -11.08
C GLY A 929 8.96 -28.05 -12.21
N ARG A 930 10.05 -28.84 -12.29
CA ARG A 930 11.04 -28.76 -13.38
C ARG A 930 11.08 -30.03 -14.22
N VAL A 931 11.46 -29.85 -15.47
CA VAL A 931 11.55 -30.90 -16.50
C VAL A 931 12.95 -30.91 -17.09
N TYR A 932 13.46 -32.10 -17.41
CA TYR A 932 14.84 -32.31 -17.84
C TYR A 932 14.93 -33.03 -19.18
N ASP A 933 15.84 -32.56 -20.03
CA ASP A 933 16.21 -33.20 -21.29
C ASP A 933 17.68 -33.64 -21.27
N ILE A 934 17.94 -34.81 -21.84
CA ILE A 934 19.27 -35.41 -21.92
C ILE A 934 19.74 -35.37 -23.36
N LEU A 935 20.85 -34.68 -23.62
CA LEU A 935 21.46 -34.61 -24.94
C LEU A 935 22.89 -35.14 -24.94
N ARG A 936 23.37 -35.60 -26.10
CA ARG A 936 24.71 -36.15 -26.29
C ARG A 936 25.36 -35.74 -27.62
N CYS A 937 26.65 -35.49 -27.61
CA CYS A 937 27.48 -35.42 -28.83
C CYS A 937 28.77 -36.24 -28.70
N ASP A 938 29.40 -36.57 -29.84
CA ASP A 938 30.65 -37.36 -29.86
C ASP A 938 31.92 -36.49 -29.66
N GLN A 939 31.86 -35.22 -30.05
CA GLN A 939 32.96 -34.25 -29.97
C GLN A 939 32.42 -32.89 -29.51
N LEU A 940 33.12 -32.23 -28.59
CA LEU A 940 32.79 -30.87 -28.16
C LEU A 940 32.81 -29.92 -29.37
N GLY A 941 31.76 -29.12 -29.55
CA GLY A 941 31.59 -28.22 -30.70
C GLY A 941 30.75 -28.80 -31.85
N GLN A 942 30.27 -30.03 -31.75
CA GLN A 942 29.21 -30.58 -32.61
C GLN A 942 27.83 -30.38 -31.99
N THR A 943 26.79 -30.39 -32.84
CA THR A 943 25.39 -30.35 -32.41
C THR A 943 25.08 -31.52 -31.46
N PHE A 944 24.45 -31.22 -30.34
CA PHE A 944 23.98 -32.22 -29.38
C PHE A 944 22.73 -32.91 -29.93
N LEU A 945 22.70 -34.23 -29.88
CA LEU A 945 21.54 -35.05 -30.24
C LEU A 945 20.72 -35.32 -28.97
N LEU A 946 19.41 -35.07 -29.03
CA LEU A 946 18.48 -35.41 -27.96
C LEU A 946 18.43 -36.94 -27.77
N LEU A 947 18.63 -37.40 -26.54
CA LEU A 947 18.51 -38.80 -26.13
C LEU A 947 17.18 -39.10 -25.46
N GLU A 948 16.72 -38.18 -24.61
CA GLU A 948 15.47 -38.27 -23.85
C GLU A 948 14.99 -36.85 -23.53
N SER A 949 13.68 -36.62 -23.56
CA SER A 949 13.06 -35.34 -23.23
C SER A 949 11.95 -35.54 -22.22
N GLY A 950 11.53 -34.48 -21.53
CA GLY A 950 10.33 -34.53 -20.70
C GLY A 950 10.49 -35.33 -19.41
N ILE A 951 11.70 -35.43 -18.85
CA ILE A 951 11.92 -36.13 -17.58
C ILE A 951 11.44 -35.22 -16.45
N HIS A 952 10.30 -35.55 -15.82
CA HIS A 952 9.75 -34.75 -14.72
C HIS A 952 10.40 -35.08 -13.36
N TYR A 953 10.45 -34.10 -12.47
CA TYR A 953 10.65 -34.34 -11.04
C TYR A 953 9.66 -35.41 -10.51
N PRO A 954 10.07 -36.31 -9.60
CA PRO A 954 11.35 -36.36 -8.88
C PRO A 954 12.45 -37.16 -9.58
N GLN A 955 12.27 -37.55 -10.84
CA GLN A 955 13.32 -38.30 -11.52
C GLN A 955 14.55 -37.42 -11.76
N ASN A 956 15.69 -37.89 -11.27
CA ASN A 956 16.95 -37.15 -11.27
C ASN A 956 18.11 -37.93 -11.90
N SER A 957 17.79 -38.95 -12.69
CA SER A 957 18.79 -39.79 -13.37
C SER A 957 18.29 -40.37 -14.69
N TYR A 958 19.22 -40.63 -15.60
CA TYR A 958 19.00 -41.28 -16.90
C TYR A 958 20.12 -42.29 -17.22
N THR A 959 19.77 -43.43 -17.80
CA THR A 959 20.73 -44.47 -18.20
C THR A 959 20.83 -44.62 -19.72
N ASP A 960 21.92 -44.13 -20.31
CA ASP A 960 22.24 -44.33 -21.73
C ASP A 960 22.78 -45.74 -21.96
N THR A 961 21.97 -46.60 -22.58
CA THR A 961 22.35 -47.97 -22.94
C THR A 961 22.90 -48.09 -24.36
N LEU A 962 22.72 -47.07 -25.20
CA LEU A 962 23.03 -47.08 -26.63
C LEU A 962 24.52 -46.82 -26.87
N HIS A 963 25.10 -45.86 -26.15
CA HIS A 963 26.45 -45.36 -26.39
C HIS A 963 27.52 -45.92 -25.43
N ARG A 964 27.17 -46.95 -24.66
CA ARG A 964 28.07 -47.62 -23.71
C ARG A 964 29.37 -48.18 -24.29
N ALA A 965 29.47 -48.31 -25.61
CA ALA A 965 30.65 -48.81 -26.33
C ALA A 965 31.53 -47.69 -26.91
N SER A 966 31.08 -46.43 -26.87
CA SER A 966 31.84 -45.28 -27.34
C SER A 966 33.02 -45.01 -26.42
N SER A 967 34.20 -44.74 -27.00
CA SER A 967 35.43 -44.43 -26.24
C SER A 967 35.40 -43.03 -25.60
N SER A 968 34.51 -42.16 -26.06
CA SER A 968 34.32 -40.80 -25.59
C SER A 968 32.94 -40.27 -26.02
N GLY A 969 32.43 -39.27 -25.31
CA GLY A 969 31.21 -38.53 -25.63
C GLY A 969 30.95 -37.48 -24.55
N PHE A 970 30.16 -36.46 -24.89
CA PHE A 970 29.79 -35.39 -23.97
C PHE A 970 28.27 -35.40 -23.80
N TYR A 971 27.81 -35.23 -22.56
CA TYR A 971 26.40 -35.15 -22.22
C TYR A 971 26.06 -33.74 -21.74
N ARG A 972 24.84 -33.30 -22.02
CA ARG A 972 24.24 -32.08 -21.48
C ARG A 972 22.89 -32.45 -20.88
N VAL A 973 22.65 -32.02 -19.65
CA VAL A 973 21.33 -32.03 -19.02
C VAL A 973 20.80 -30.61 -19.14
N VAL A 974 19.66 -30.44 -19.78
CA VAL A 974 18.98 -29.14 -19.88
C VAL A 974 17.82 -29.19 -18.90
N VAL A 975 17.74 -28.19 -18.02
CA VAL A 975 16.61 -27.98 -17.12
C VAL A 975 15.71 -26.92 -17.72
N ARG A 976 14.40 -27.14 -17.61
CA ARG A 976 13.37 -26.18 -18.01
C ARG A 976 12.35 -26.06 -16.89
N LYS A 977 11.83 -24.85 -16.71
CA LYS A 977 10.62 -24.56 -15.97
C LYS A 977 9.50 -24.44 -17.01
N PRO A 978 8.59 -25.42 -17.14
CA PRO A 978 7.44 -25.28 -18.03
C PRO A 978 6.62 -24.06 -17.60
N THR A 979 6.24 -23.22 -18.55
CA THR A 979 5.24 -22.18 -18.29
C THR A 979 3.86 -22.83 -18.22
N VAL A 980 2.85 -22.10 -17.74
CA VAL A 980 1.46 -22.57 -17.73
C VAL A 980 0.89 -22.82 -19.14
N ASP A 981 1.63 -22.44 -20.19
CA ASP A 981 1.25 -22.50 -21.60
C ASP A 981 2.09 -23.48 -22.43
N ASP A 982 2.80 -24.45 -21.83
CA ASP A 982 3.55 -25.54 -22.51
C ASP A 982 3.18 -26.89 -21.85
N SER A 983 1.99 -27.41 -22.18
CA SER A 983 1.28 -28.49 -21.46
C SER A 983 2.00 -29.83 -21.48
N ASP A 984 2.73 -30.15 -22.55
CA ASP A 984 3.52 -31.37 -22.67
C ASP A 984 5.03 -31.14 -22.45
N ALA A 985 5.39 -29.91 -22.10
CA ALA A 985 6.72 -29.48 -21.75
C ALA A 985 7.74 -29.81 -22.84
N ASP A 986 7.42 -29.59 -24.11
CA ASP A 986 8.31 -29.89 -25.23
C ASP A 986 9.10 -28.66 -25.73
N GLY A 987 8.74 -27.45 -25.26
CA GLY A 987 9.38 -26.19 -25.65
C GLY A 987 8.64 -25.41 -26.74
N LEU A 988 7.45 -25.86 -27.14
CA LEU A 988 6.49 -25.13 -27.95
C LEU A 988 5.32 -24.62 -27.08
N PRO A 989 4.82 -23.39 -27.29
CA PRO A 989 3.63 -22.95 -26.57
C PRO A 989 2.35 -23.59 -27.10
N ASP A 990 1.47 -24.00 -26.19
CA ASP A 990 0.16 -24.60 -26.42
C ASP A 990 -0.74 -23.77 -27.34
N GLU A 991 -0.63 -22.45 -27.31
CA GLU A 991 -1.39 -21.56 -28.22
C GLU A 991 -0.87 -21.70 -29.66
N TRP A 992 0.45 -21.70 -29.83
CA TRP A 992 1.09 -21.84 -31.14
C TRP A 992 0.84 -23.23 -31.73
N GLU A 993 1.00 -24.29 -30.94
CA GLU A 993 0.71 -25.66 -31.37
C GLU A 993 -0.76 -25.84 -31.76
N ARG A 994 -1.69 -25.18 -31.06
CA ARG A 994 -3.12 -25.26 -31.35
C ARG A 994 -3.49 -24.50 -32.62
N ASP A 995 -2.90 -23.33 -32.83
CA ASP A 995 -3.18 -22.49 -33.99
C ASP A 995 -2.67 -23.13 -35.29
N TYR A 996 -1.51 -23.79 -35.24
CA TYR A 996 -0.90 -24.39 -36.42
C TYR A 996 -1.16 -25.90 -36.54
N LEU A 997 -0.99 -26.68 -35.47
CA LEU A 997 -0.97 -28.14 -35.53
C LEU A 997 -2.27 -28.79 -35.01
N GLY A 998 -3.16 -28.00 -34.42
CA GLY A 998 -4.52 -28.41 -34.06
C GLY A 998 -4.62 -29.24 -32.77
N GLY A 999 -3.59 -29.23 -31.92
CA GLY A 999 -3.56 -29.88 -30.61
C GLY A 999 -2.28 -29.57 -29.84
N THR A 1000 -2.34 -29.58 -28.51
CA THR A 1000 -1.30 -29.15 -27.55
C THR A 1000 -0.34 -30.27 -27.11
N HIS A 1001 -0.08 -31.22 -28.01
CA HIS A 1001 0.79 -32.40 -27.80
C HIS A 1001 1.11 -33.13 -29.11
N LEU A 1002 0.96 -32.42 -30.23
CA LEU A 1002 1.02 -33.03 -31.57
C LEU A 1002 2.34 -32.75 -32.27
N ALA A 1003 3.02 -31.66 -31.92
CA ALA A 1003 4.43 -31.51 -32.19
C ALA A 1003 5.24 -32.22 -31.09
N GLY A 1004 6.46 -32.56 -31.44
CA GLY A 1004 7.51 -32.77 -30.47
C GLY A 1004 8.62 -31.80 -30.87
N SER A 1005 9.47 -31.40 -29.95
CA SER A 1005 10.59 -30.45 -30.16
C SER A 1005 11.57 -30.71 -31.33
N GLY A 1006 11.43 -31.82 -32.06
CA GLY A 1006 12.17 -32.12 -33.29
C GLY A 1006 11.31 -32.69 -34.42
N MET A 1007 9.99 -32.43 -34.42
CA MET A 1007 9.09 -32.78 -35.52
C MET A 1007 9.17 -31.69 -36.61
N ASP A 1008 9.10 -32.08 -37.87
CA ASP A 1008 9.08 -31.22 -39.06
C ASP A 1008 7.73 -31.46 -39.73
N SER A 1009 6.72 -30.71 -39.29
CA SER A 1009 5.30 -31.02 -39.51
C SER A 1009 4.88 -30.88 -40.99
N ASP A 1010 5.50 -29.98 -41.75
CA ASP A 1010 5.23 -29.79 -43.17
C ASP A 1010 6.29 -30.38 -44.12
N GLY A 1011 7.41 -30.86 -43.59
CA GLY A 1011 8.45 -31.60 -44.31
C GLY A 1011 9.40 -30.71 -45.11
N ASP A 1012 9.57 -29.44 -44.73
CA ASP A 1012 10.45 -28.49 -45.42
C ASP A 1012 11.91 -28.55 -44.96
N GLY A 1013 12.16 -29.26 -43.85
CA GLY A 1013 13.48 -29.47 -43.24
C GLY A 1013 13.82 -28.51 -42.11
N GLN A 1014 12.92 -27.61 -41.70
CA GLN A 1014 12.94 -26.93 -40.41
C GLN A 1014 12.05 -27.69 -39.43
N ASP A 1015 12.48 -27.81 -38.17
CA ASP A 1015 11.62 -28.39 -37.14
C ASP A 1015 10.73 -27.31 -36.51
N ASP A 1016 9.62 -27.75 -35.94
CA ASP A 1016 8.53 -26.90 -35.44
C ASP A 1016 9.03 -25.86 -34.41
N VAL A 1017 10.06 -26.17 -33.61
CA VAL A 1017 10.67 -25.23 -32.64
C VAL A 1017 11.47 -24.14 -33.33
N HIS A 1018 12.26 -24.48 -34.35
CA HIS A 1018 12.96 -23.48 -35.14
C HIS A 1018 11.98 -22.60 -35.94
N GLU A 1019 10.85 -23.16 -36.36
CA GLU A 1019 9.80 -22.42 -37.02
C GLU A 1019 9.09 -21.44 -36.09
N TYR A 1020 8.77 -21.84 -34.85
CA TYR A 1020 8.25 -20.95 -33.82
C TYR A 1020 9.19 -19.76 -33.55
N LEU A 1021 10.50 -20.04 -33.39
CA LEU A 1021 11.52 -19.03 -33.19
C LEU A 1021 11.64 -18.09 -34.40
N ALA A 1022 11.60 -18.63 -35.61
CA ALA A 1022 11.66 -17.83 -36.83
C ALA A 1022 10.38 -17.03 -37.08
N GLY A 1023 9.23 -17.52 -36.58
CA GLY A 1023 7.88 -17.04 -36.86
C GLY A 1023 7.23 -17.67 -38.10
N THR A 1024 7.82 -18.73 -38.66
CA THR A 1024 7.27 -19.40 -39.85
C THR A 1024 6.05 -20.26 -39.53
N ASP A 1025 5.24 -20.54 -40.57
CA ASP A 1025 4.04 -21.39 -40.49
C ASP A 1025 4.42 -22.87 -40.71
N PRO A 1026 4.40 -23.72 -39.66
CA PRO A 1026 4.83 -25.12 -39.69
C PRO A 1026 3.85 -26.07 -40.40
N THR A 1027 2.79 -25.52 -41.00
CA THR A 1027 1.85 -26.29 -41.84
C THR A 1027 2.06 -26.04 -43.33
N ASN A 1028 3.01 -25.18 -43.67
CA ASN A 1028 3.17 -24.63 -45.01
C ASN A 1028 4.63 -24.64 -45.43
N ALA A 1029 5.04 -25.70 -46.13
CA ALA A 1029 6.42 -25.93 -46.58
C ALA A 1029 7.01 -24.86 -47.54
N ALA A 1030 6.27 -23.79 -47.84
CA ALA A 1030 6.77 -22.60 -48.54
C ALA A 1030 7.13 -21.45 -47.58
N SER A 1031 6.73 -21.52 -46.31
CA SER A 1031 6.99 -20.57 -45.25
C SER A 1031 8.30 -20.94 -44.55
N VAL A 1032 9.43 -20.67 -45.21
CA VAL A 1032 10.75 -21.11 -44.73
C VAL A 1032 11.62 -19.91 -44.35
N PHE A 1033 12.28 -19.95 -43.19
CA PHE A 1033 13.31 -18.95 -42.85
C PHE A 1033 14.58 -19.24 -43.65
N ALA A 1034 14.80 -18.47 -44.71
CA ALA A 1034 15.95 -18.64 -45.59
C ALA A 1034 16.49 -17.32 -46.13
N VAL A 1035 17.79 -17.31 -46.42
CA VAL A 1035 18.42 -16.31 -47.27
C VAL A 1035 17.97 -16.57 -48.71
N PHE A 1036 17.27 -15.61 -49.31
CA PHE A 1036 16.76 -15.74 -50.68
C PHE A 1036 17.58 -14.96 -51.71
N ASP A 1037 18.40 -13.99 -51.28
CA ASP A 1037 19.35 -13.33 -52.16
C ASP A 1037 20.69 -13.09 -51.46
N ALA A 1038 21.77 -13.32 -52.21
CA ALA A 1038 23.14 -13.11 -51.78
C ALA A 1038 23.94 -12.69 -53.00
N ARG A 1039 24.23 -11.39 -53.13
CA ARG A 1039 24.77 -10.81 -54.35
C ARG A 1039 25.82 -9.75 -54.10
N GLN A 1040 26.78 -9.65 -55.02
CA GLN A 1040 27.70 -8.51 -55.07
C GLN A 1040 26.98 -7.27 -55.60
N ALA A 1041 27.04 -6.17 -54.86
CA ALA A 1041 26.56 -4.85 -55.26
C ALA A 1041 27.72 -3.84 -55.31
N THR A 1042 27.45 -2.63 -55.81
CA THR A 1042 28.44 -1.54 -55.90
C THR A 1042 28.94 -1.09 -54.53
N GLU A 1043 28.11 -1.22 -53.49
CA GLU A 1043 28.38 -0.74 -52.12
C GLU A 1043 28.93 -1.84 -51.19
N GLY A 1044 28.86 -3.12 -51.57
CA GLY A 1044 29.30 -4.26 -50.75
C GLY A 1044 28.67 -5.58 -51.21
N PHE A 1045 28.79 -6.64 -50.39
CA PHE A 1045 28.08 -7.90 -50.60
C PHE A 1045 26.76 -7.86 -49.83
N VAL A 1046 25.63 -7.97 -50.53
CA VAL A 1046 24.29 -7.83 -49.98
C VAL A 1046 23.69 -9.20 -49.72
N ILE A 1047 23.08 -9.37 -48.54
CA ILE A 1047 22.36 -10.57 -48.14
C ILE A 1047 20.95 -10.16 -47.76
N GLU A 1048 19.96 -10.85 -48.31
CA GLU A 1048 18.54 -10.63 -48.06
C GLU A 1048 17.90 -11.95 -47.63
N TRP A 1049 17.10 -11.91 -46.57
CA TRP A 1049 16.41 -13.07 -45.99
C TRP A 1049 14.95 -12.75 -45.69
N VAL A 1050 14.16 -13.80 -45.52
CA VAL A 1050 12.76 -13.65 -45.09
C VAL A 1050 12.74 -13.15 -43.64
N SER A 1051 12.25 -11.93 -43.43
CA SER A 1051 12.13 -11.32 -42.09
C SER A 1051 10.68 -11.16 -41.67
N MET A 1052 10.42 -11.32 -40.38
CA MET A 1052 9.09 -11.23 -39.77
C MET A 1052 9.02 -10.10 -38.73
N PRO A 1053 7.84 -9.51 -38.52
CA PRO A 1053 7.61 -8.58 -37.42
C PRO A 1053 7.96 -9.23 -36.08
N GLU A 1054 8.36 -8.43 -35.09
CA GLU A 1054 8.67 -8.90 -33.73
C GLU A 1054 9.79 -9.96 -33.65
N ARG A 1055 10.63 -10.03 -34.67
CA ARG A 1055 11.90 -10.77 -34.66
C ARG A 1055 13.08 -9.85 -34.89
N THR A 1056 14.20 -10.16 -34.22
CA THR A 1056 15.49 -9.53 -34.46
C THR A 1056 16.47 -10.52 -35.07
N TYR A 1057 17.40 -10.02 -35.88
CA TYR A 1057 18.34 -10.83 -36.64
C TYR A 1057 19.79 -10.45 -36.34
N THR A 1058 20.64 -11.47 -36.34
CA THR A 1058 22.09 -11.33 -36.19
C THR A 1058 22.79 -11.93 -37.41
N VAL A 1059 23.59 -11.12 -38.11
CA VAL A 1059 24.39 -11.56 -39.26
C VAL A 1059 25.80 -11.89 -38.81
N LYS A 1060 26.27 -13.08 -39.16
CA LYS A 1060 27.61 -13.58 -38.85
C LYS A 1060 28.34 -14.01 -40.11
N TRP A 1061 29.67 -13.96 -40.09
CA TRP A 1061 30.53 -14.33 -41.21
C TRP A 1061 31.70 -15.22 -40.81
N ALA A 1062 32.09 -16.14 -41.69
CA ALA A 1062 33.27 -16.99 -41.55
C ALA A 1062 34.02 -17.12 -42.89
N PRO A 1063 35.36 -17.24 -42.87
CA PRO A 1063 36.16 -17.37 -44.09
C PRO A 1063 36.06 -18.76 -44.76
N GLU A 1064 35.71 -19.80 -44.02
CA GLU A 1064 35.59 -21.17 -44.52
C GLU A 1064 34.53 -21.99 -43.75
N VAL A 1065 33.99 -23.05 -44.38
CA VAL A 1065 33.01 -23.94 -43.76
C VAL A 1065 33.62 -24.61 -42.53
N GLY A 1066 32.99 -24.43 -41.36
CA GLY A 1066 33.42 -25.01 -40.09
C GLY A 1066 34.38 -24.14 -39.26
N ALA A 1067 34.80 -22.98 -39.75
CA ALA A 1067 35.46 -21.96 -38.93
C ALA A 1067 34.46 -21.26 -38.00
N MET A 1068 34.95 -20.68 -36.90
CA MET A 1068 34.10 -19.90 -35.98
C MET A 1068 33.55 -18.67 -36.69
N PHE A 1069 32.23 -18.50 -36.63
CA PHE A 1069 31.54 -17.34 -37.16
C PHE A 1069 31.80 -16.10 -36.29
N LYS A 1070 32.13 -14.98 -36.93
CA LYS A 1070 32.26 -13.67 -36.29
C LYS A 1070 30.99 -12.86 -36.53
N THR A 1071 30.41 -12.31 -35.48
CA THR A 1071 29.25 -11.41 -35.58
C THR A 1071 29.63 -10.12 -36.31
N LEU A 1072 28.83 -9.77 -37.31
CA LEU A 1072 28.95 -8.52 -38.07
C LEU A 1072 28.00 -7.46 -37.52
N GLU A 1073 26.73 -7.80 -37.34
CA GLU A 1073 25.69 -6.90 -36.82
C GLU A 1073 24.59 -7.70 -36.10
N THR A 1074 23.98 -7.09 -35.07
CA THR A 1074 22.93 -7.66 -34.22
C THR A 1074 21.75 -6.67 -34.14
N GLY A 1075 20.54 -7.16 -33.87
CA GLY A 1075 19.37 -6.30 -33.67
C GLY A 1075 18.79 -5.75 -34.97
N ILE A 1076 19.05 -6.41 -36.11
CA ILE A 1076 18.45 -6.05 -37.39
C ILE A 1076 16.96 -6.40 -37.33
N ILE A 1077 16.09 -5.47 -37.69
CA ILE A 1077 14.63 -5.67 -37.77
C ILE A 1077 14.18 -5.68 -39.23
N ALA A 1078 12.91 -6.02 -39.50
CA ALA A 1078 12.37 -6.03 -40.86
C ALA A 1078 12.46 -4.65 -41.55
N PRO A 1079 12.80 -4.58 -42.86
CA PRO A 1079 13.07 -5.70 -43.78
C PRO A 1079 14.47 -6.31 -43.62
N GLY A 1080 14.57 -7.64 -43.67
CA GLY A 1080 15.81 -8.41 -43.46
C GLY A 1080 16.83 -8.27 -44.58
N SER A 1081 17.67 -7.24 -44.50
CA SER A 1081 18.78 -7.02 -45.43
C SER A 1081 20.01 -6.49 -44.71
N TYR A 1082 21.20 -6.98 -45.10
CA TYR A 1082 22.48 -6.48 -44.61
C TYR A 1082 23.49 -6.34 -45.77
N THR A 1083 24.30 -5.28 -45.74
CA THR A 1083 25.36 -5.05 -46.73
C THR A 1083 26.73 -5.12 -46.06
N ASP A 1084 27.48 -6.18 -46.33
CA ASP A 1084 28.87 -6.32 -45.89
C ASP A 1084 29.80 -5.49 -46.79
N THR A 1085 30.32 -4.39 -46.24
CA THR A 1085 31.29 -3.53 -46.95
C THR A 1085 32.75 -3.94 -46.70
N VAL A 1086 33.00 -4.84 -45.74
CA VAL A 1086 34.34 -5.20 -45.25
C VAL A 1086 34.85 -6.46 -45.93
N HIS A 1087 34.08 -7.54 -45.92
CA HIS A 1087 34.52 -8.84 -46.44
C HIS A 1087 34.13 -9.06 -47.91
N SER A 1088 33.48 -8.08 -48.54
CA SER A 1088 33.13 -8.10 -49.97
C SER A 1088 34.32 -8.17 -50.93
N VAL A 1089 35.54 -7.97 -50.42
CA VAL A 1089 36.80 -8.09 -51.18
C VAL A 1089 37.40 -9.50 -51.14
N GLU A 1090 36.87 -10.38 -50.29
CA GLU A 1090 37.32 -11.77 -50.19
C GLU A 1090 36.78 -12.60 -51.36
N SER A 1091 37.57 -13.56 -51.85
CA SER A 1091 37.16 -14.38 -53.00
C SER A 1091 36.08 -15.40 -52.65
N GLU A 1092 35.96 -15.75 -51.37
CA GLU A 1092 35.13 -16.81 -50.82
C GLU A 1092 34.78 -16.43 -49.37
N GLY A 1093 33.57 -16.76 -48.90
CA GLY A 1093 33.14 -16.49 -47.54
C GLY A 1093 31.74 -17.05 -47.27
N PHE A 1094 31.44 -17.32 -46.01
CA PHE A 1094 30.19 -17.94 -45.57
C PHE A 1094 29.47 -17.02 -44.61
N TYR A 1095 28.16 -16.87 -44.79
CA TYR A 1095 27.32 -16.06 -43.92
C TYR A 1095 26.29 -16.94 -43.22
N LYS A 1096 25.96 -16.57 -41.99
CA LYS A 1096 24.88 -17.15 -41.20
C LYS A 1096 24.01 -16.03 -40.67
N VAL A 1097 22.69 -16.21 -40.72
CA VAL A 1097 21.72 -15.31 -40.11
C VAL A 1097 21.04 -16.09 -38.99
N ASP A 1098 21.15 -15.58 -37.76
CA ASP A 1098 20.40 -16.10 -36.61
C ASP A 1098 19.17 -15.22 -36.37
N VAL A 1099 18.10 -15.81 -35.84
CA VAL A 1099 16.82 -15.15 -35.53
C VAL A 1099 16.49 -15.35 -34.06
N GLU A 1100 15.99 -14.29 -33.42
CA GLU A 1100 15.57 -14.26 -32.02
C GLU A 1100 14.26 -13.48 -31.90
N MET A 1101 13.45 -13.78 -30.88
CA MET A 1101 12.24 -13.00 -30.58
C MET A 1101 12.61 -11.60 -30.07
N THR A 1102 11.85 -10.58 -30.46
CA THR A 1102 12.09 -9.21 -30.00
C THR A 1102 11.63 -9.09 -28.55
N PRO A 1103 12.48 -8.64 -27.60
CA PRO A 1103 12.02 -8.32 -26.26
C PRO A 1103 10.94 -7.23 -26.32
N PRO A 1104 9.91 -7.25 -25.45
CA PRO A 1104 8.92 -6.19 -25.41
C PRO A 1104 9.62 -4.83 -25.32
N THR A 1105 9.25 -3.90 -26.21
CA THR A 1105 9.91 -2.61 -26.33
C THR A 1105 9.53 -1.70 -25.16
N LEU A 1106 10.50 -1.58 -24.22
CA LEU A 1106 10.74 -0.56 -23.18
C LEU A 1106 9.64 0.46 -22.88
#